data_AF-A0A383VYF9-F1
#
_entry.id   AF-A0A383VYF9-F1
#
_cell.length_a   1.000
_cell.length_b   1.000
_cell.length_c   1.000
_cell.angle_alpha   90.00
_cell.angle_beta   90.00
_cell.angle_gamma   90.00
#
_symmetry.space_group_name_H-M   'P 1'
#
loop_
_entity.id
_entity.type
_entity.pdbx_description
1 polymer ?
#
loop_
_entity_poly.entity_id
_entity_poly.type
_entity_poly.pdbx_seq_one_letter_code
_entity_poly.pdbx_strand_id
1 'polypeptide(L)'
;MASVETYVCLRCLRGYVPVKGSDGKSVVQCVCPAGTYQVQSGSSRSCAPCPLGSFCPGGSPTARRPTDNLGGQARSCNANSSSIDGLTTKAERASKAADCVAKAGYVLPASRDQPAVECTGSSYSPAYNRLRACLPCQSGLAAPPTYSGPRTDRSDVCQVPPGKFWELNVVRNCPKGLYRPSWVRTDNKTGIACLSCPEGWTTAATATIAVGMCNVLLPGFKLAATTPGSEPSPADALSLSSQSLDDPPPAVAVCPIGFYYDGESNKMACVRCPLGSTTQRNASTSINDCVVPPGWFVAATADGAGQMLKCPTTPEGSEQEGYYRAGWKSYSEVTSSSGDGSDVCTPCGDGILSRAVDADESPDAAADSKVAASSASCYIKAGWGMSFDPADFAKFKATKPCPENTYGVANETFGLINAPCKACTKNLKSPPGSTSFAACKNRAGFGYTSEGANQCPDGFWAAQDEMSPCEQCPPCRTTDYEPGNGSKQASIRHCKVQPGCGADTTSPSSNSTDVAPADKCPIGFYGPGDVPTANTTANPGCLRCPAGQSTSAPGSAACDVCAAGSGIQDGSDVVSACSACACGSYSTGQGKACIACPTTPFNHHVGDTYVSVGMTFANNATGPETCVPRYAQLPAPAGNRLALNDAVFTAVPAGAASVAACIEACPDTMCCIAQYEAGSGGSPAVCKHAKLAPTGPVSADASIPRLFYKLPPSSLIAAASVSAKTQSSSLYMTCNMSPWGALPGSGEIGTSPNPALVEEAKQTVEWDAAGCTDEASCGRSCDTNAACWGYIYVQGKGFALRGGEDQIGTRSFFVSPEVCKFGIDEAMAVPPIILPILPVLPPPSTPPTTPTPAPAPPPPATPTPAPESPATSCSVPVTEVTTAGNVTGTCSCCAAGGNATYCPGEMFQTITPCTRENKTGIICLPRTGLCSGTVNGPCAGTGQCQCFATKGGANCKANNMYNWPSELDINQLGDGGGCAENLCKAVASKQGLSASCCPLPCASGRK
;
A
#
# COMPACT_ATOMS: atom_id res chain seq x y z
N MET A 1 120.17 -36.65 94.01
CA MET A 1 118.99 -35.97 93.42
C MET A 1 118.84 -34.64 94.15
N ALA A 2 119.13 -33.53 93.47
CA ALA A 2 118.94 -32.18 94.03
C ALA A 2 117.47 -31.79 93.87
N SER A 3 116.81 -31.39 94.95
CA SER A 3 115.43 -30.87 94.88
C SER A 3 115.45 -29.56 94.08
N VAL A 4 114.79 -29.54 92.93
CA VAL A 4 114.59 -28.30 92.16
C VAL A 4 113.37 -27.59 92.76
N GLU A 5 113.60 -26.46 93.43
CA GLU A 5 112.53 -25.58 93.88
C GLU A 5 111.76 -25.04 92.67
N THR A 6 110.47 -25.34 92.59
CA THR A 6 109.56 -24.80 91.57
C THR A 6 108.59 -23.84 92.23
N TYR A 7 108.69 -22.56 91.89
CA TYR A 7 107.74 -21.55 92.36
C TYR A 7 106.40 -21.75 91.66
N VAL A 8 105.35 -22.01 92.45
CA VAL A 8 103.97 -22.11 91.97
C VAL A 8 103.26 -20.81 92.29
N CYS A 9 102.63 -20.21 91.29
CA CYS A 9 101.85 -18.99 91.45
C CYS A 9 100.52 -19.35 92.12
N LEU A 10 100.24 -18.78 93.30
CA LEU A 10 99.00 -19.07 94.03
C LEU A 10 97.76 -18.41 93.38
N ARG A 11 97.92 -17.25 92.75
CA ARG A 11 96.84 -16.53 92.05
C ARG A 11 97.39 -15.56 91.01
N CYS A 12 96.72 -15.48 89.86
CA CYS A 12 97.00 -14.45 88.87
C CYS A 12 96.37 -13.11 89.26
N LEU A 13 97.04 -12.01 88.90
CA LEU A 13 96.47 -10.67 88.98
C LEU A 13 95.24 -10.58 88.07
N ARG A 14 94.29 -9.71 88.44
CA ARG A 14 93.06 -9.51 87.67
C ARG A 14 93.40 -9.13 86.22
N GLY A 15 92.87 -9.88 85.27
CA GLY A 15 93.13 -9.71 83.83
C GLY A 15 94.20 -10.64 83.26
N TYR A 16 95.00 -11.33 84.09
CA TYR A 16 95.93 -12.38 83.65
C TYR A 16 95.28 -13.76 83.72
N VAL A 17 95.64 -14.65 82.79
CA VAL A 17 95.20 -16.04 82.72
C VAL A 17 96.30 -16.97 83.25
N PRO A 18 95.96 -17.95 84.11
CA PRO A 18 96.92 -18.91 84.61
C PRO A 18 97.40 -19.86 83.51
N VAL A 19 98.72 -20.01 83.41
CA VAL A 19 99.39 -21.04 82.64
C VAL A 19 99.59 -22.26 83.53
N LYS A 20 98.92 -23.36 83.17
CA LYS A 20 98.97 -24.60 83.95
C LYS A 20 100.25 -25.40 83.68
N GLY A 21 100.84 -25.95 84.74
CA GLY A 21 101.99 -26.85 84.71
C GLY A 21 101.70 -28.15 83.96
N SER A 22 102.72 -28.99 83.79
CA SER A 22 102.57 -30.31 83.15
C SER A 22 101.63 -31.26 83.89
N ASP A 23 101.38 -31.00 85.17
CA ASP A 23 100.41 -31.69 86.02
C ASP A 23 98.95 -31.29 85.74
N GLY A 24 98.72 -30.28 84.91
CA GLY A 24 97.39 -29.76 84.57
C GLY A 24 96.65 -29.08 85.74
N LYS A 25 97.29 -28.95 86.90
CA LYS A 25 96.68 -28.42 88.14
C LYS A 25 97.41 -27.21 88.69
N SER A 26 98.75 -27.24 88.75
CA SER A 26 99.54 -26.14 89.31
C SER A 26 99.59 -24.96 88.35
N VAL A 27 99.46 -23.73 88.85
CA VAL A 27 99.67 -22.52 88.04
C VAL A 27 101.14 -22.14 88.14
N VAL A 28 101.87 -22.31 87.04
CA VAL A 28 103.31 -22.05 87.03
C VAL A 28 103.65 -20.64 86.57
N GLN A 29 102.73 -19.98 85.84
CA GLN A 29 102.89 -18.58 85.45
C GLN A 29 101.54 -17.92 85.16
N CYS A 30 101.50 -16.60 85.11
CA CYS A 30 100.32 -15.82 84.70
C CYS A 30 100.65 -14.98 83.47
N VAL A 31 99.83 -15.11 82.42
CA VAL A 31 100.04 -14.41 81.14
C VAL A 31 98.82 -13.62 80.70
N CYS A 32 99.02 -12.57 79.91
CA CYS A 32 97.89 -11.84 79.34
C CYS A 32 97.12 -12.74 78.37
N PRO A 33 95.77 -12.79 78.47
CA PRO A 33 94.95 -13.52 77.53
C PRO A 33 95.15 -13.00 76.10
N ALA A 34 94.93 -13.87 75.12
CA ALA A 34 94.90 -13.47 73.71
C ALA A 34 93.86 -12.35 73.49
N GLY A 35 94.22 -11.35 72.67
CA GLY A 35 93.46 -10.11 72.51
C GLY A 35 93.82 -9.00 73.50
N THR A 36 94.74 -9.26 74.44
CA THR A 36 95.34 -8.24 75.31
C THR A 36 96.86 -8.26 75.21
N TYR A 37 97.50 -7.15 75.53
CA TYR A 37 98.95 -7.09 75.66
C TYR A 37 99.35 -6.46 76.99
N GLN A 38 100.55 -6.77 77.47
CA GLN A 38 101.03 -6.22 78.73
C GLN A 38 101.47 -4.78 78.52
N VAL A 39 100.85 -3.87 79.28
CA VAL A 39 101.30 -2.50 79.44
C VAL A 39 102.01 -2.38 80.78
N GLN A 40 103.12 -1.65 80.79
CA GLN A 40 103.86 -1.34 82.01
C GLN A 40 103.67 0.14 82.32
N SER A 41 103.04 0.44 83.46
CA SER A 41 102.92 1.80 83.98
C SER A 41 103.64 1.86 85.32
N GLY A 42 104.87 2.39 85.31
CA GLY A 42 105.79 2.33 86.44
C GLY A 42 106.19 0.88 86.80
N SER A 43 105.97 0.50 88.06
CA SER A 43 106.18 -0.88 88.55
C SER A 43 104.94 -1.78 88.41
N SER A 44 103.79 -1.24 87.98
CA SER A 44 102.54 -1.99 87.81
C SER A 44 102.43 -2.57 86.39
N ARG A 45 102.04 -3.85 86.32
CA ARG A 45 101.82 -4.60 85.08
C ARG A 45 100.34 -4.92 84.96
N SER A 46 99.72 -4.54 83.84
CA SER A 46 98.33 -4.87 83.53
C SER A 46 98.18 -5.29 82.07
N CYS A 47 97.12 -6.04 81.79
CA CYS A 47 96.78 -6.43 80.42
C CYS A 47 95.78 -5.43 79.84
N ALA A 48 96.20 -4.67 78.82
CA ALA A 48 95.35 -3.73 78.09
C ALA A 48 94.74 -4.41 76.84
N PRO A 49 93.52 -4.04 76.42
CA PRO A 49 92.94 -4.51 75.17
C PRO A 49 93.83 -4.11 73.99
N CYS A 50 93.93 -4.99 72.99
CA CYS A 50 94.67 -4.67 71.77
C CYS A 50 94.00 -3.51 71.01
N PRO A 51 94.72 -2.45 70.64
CA PRO A 51 94.13 -1.31 69.93
C PRO A 51 93.69 -1.69 68.51
N LEU A 52 92.74 -0.93 67.96
CA LEU A 52 92.30 -1.07 66.56
C LEU A 52 93.50 -0.97 65.61
N GLY A 53 93.56 -1.87 64.63
CA GLY A 53 94.66 -1.95 63.66
C GLY A 53 95.89 -2.73 64.12
N SER A 54 95.84 -3.36 65.30
CA SER A 54 96.86 -4.29 65.79
C SER A 54 96.25 -5.58 66.32
N PHE A 55 96.98 -6.68 66.29
CA PHE A 55 96.60 -7.94 66.92
C PHE A 55 97.60 -8.33 68.01
N CYS A 56 97.07 -8.89 69.10
CA CYS A 56 97.83 -9.23 70.29
C CYS A 56 97.64 -10.72 70.60
N PRO A 57 98.64 -11.58 70.33
CA PRO A 57 98.53 -13.02 70.61
C PRO A 57 98.42 -13.34 72.11
N GLY A 58 98.60 -12.35 72.99
CA GLY A 58 98.73 -12.55 74.43
C GLY A 58 100.13 -13.02 74.81
N GLY A 59 100.30 -13.38 76.08
CA GLY A 59 101.51 -14.03 76.54
C GLY A 59 101.54 -15.52 76.16
N SER A 60 102.73 -16.12 76.17
CA SER A 60 102.92 -17.50 75.73
C SER A 60 102.22 -18.49 76.69
N PRO A 61 101.36 -19.40 76.21
CA PRO A 61 100.69 -20.39 77.06
C PRO A 61 101.67 -21.45 77.59
N THR A 62 102.91 -21.48 77.12
CA THR A 62 103.98 -22.35 77.61
C THR A 62 104.98 -21.61 78.52
N ALA A 63 104.68 -20.37 78.92
CA ALA A 63 105.55 -19.62 79.82
C ALA A 63 105.71 -20.37 81.15
N ARG A 64 106.95 -20.67 81.52
CA ARG A 64 107.36 -21.32 82.78
C ARG A 64 108.29 -20.44 83.61
N ARG A 65 108.88 -19.40 83.02
CA ARG A 65 109.85 -18.50 83.66
C ARG A 65 109.38 -17.03 83.62
N PRO A 66 109.82 -16.17 84.56
CA PRO A 66 109.51 -14.74 84.54
C PRO A 66 110.03 -13.97 83.32
N THR A 67 111.05 -14.49 82.63
CA THR A 67 111.63 -13.94 81.40
C THR A 67 110.89 -14.35 80.13
N ASP A 68 109.95 -15.31 80.23
CA ASP A 68 109.15 -15.72 79.09
C ASP A 68 108.18 -14.59 78.72
N ASN A 69 107.66 -14.60 77.49
CA ASN A 69 106.74 -13.57 77.03
C ASN A 69 105.41 -13.63 77.81
N LEU A 70 105.31 -12.86 78.91
CA LEU A 70 104.15 -12.87 79.80
C LEU A 70 102.95 -12.09 79.25
N GLY A 71 103.20 -11.19 78.30
CA GLY A 71 102.24 -10.19 77.88
C GLY A 71 101.91 -10.14 76.41
N GLY A 72 102.84 -10.54 75.55
CA GLY A 72 102.84 -10.18 74.13
C GLY A 72 103.13 -8.70 73.90
N GLN A 73 103.45 -8.36 72.65
CA GLN A 73 103.42 -6.99 72.14
C GLN A 73 102.26 -6.86 71.15
N ALA A 74 101.62 -5.69 71.11
CA ALA A 74 100.69 -5.37 70.04
C ALA A 74 101.43 -5.36 68.70
N ARG A 75 101.05 -6.23 67.77
CA ARG A 75 101.63 -6.30 66.43
C ARG A 75 100.72 -5.57 65.45
N SER A 76 101.25 -4.58 64.74
CA SER A 76 100.47 -3.87 63.71
C SER A 76 99.98 -4.84 62.65
N CYS A 77 98.76 -4.59 62.16
CA CYS A 77 98.24 -5.26 60.99
C CYS A 77 98.96 -4.83 59.70
N ASN A 78 99.54 -3.62 59.65
CA ASN A 78 100.32 -3.15 58.51
C ASN A 78 101.75 -3.66 58.60
N ALA A 79 102.27 -4.23 57.51
CA ALA A 79 103.66 -4.69 57.45
C ALA A 79 104.65 -3.52 57.62
N ASN A 80 105.72 -3.75 58.40
CA ASN A 80 106.88 -2.86 58.55
C ASN A 80 106.59 -1.41 58.95
N SER A 81 105.50 -1.14 59.69
CA SER A 81 105.10 0.25 60.03
C SER A 81 104.99 1.16 58.80
N SER A 82 104.66 0.58 57.64
CA SER A 82 104.43 1.31 56.39
C SER A 82 103.39 2.41 56.62
N SER A 83 103.65 3.60 56.07
CA SER A 83 102.73 4.73 56.07
C SER A 83 101.45 4.46 55.26
N ILE A 84 101.38 3.35 54.52
CA ILE A 84 100.19 2.92 53.79
C ILE A 84 99.25 2.22 54.77
N ASP A 85 98.31 2.99 55.29
CA ASP A 85 97.41 2.61 56.37
C ASP A 85 96.18 1.83 55.84
N GLY A 86 96.42 0.69 55.18
CA GLY A 86 95.42 -0.06 54.41
C GLY A 86 94.85 -1.32 55.09
N LEU A 87 95.46 -1.81 56.18
CA LEU A 87 94.91 -2.89 57.02
C LEU A 87 94.48 -2.36 58.39
N THR A 88 93.44 -2.96 58.95
CA THR A 88 92.91 -2.65 60.28
C THR A 88 92.36 -3.91 60.96
N THR A 89 91.81 -3.79 62.16
CA THR A 89 91.02 -4.86 62.80
C THR A 89 89.55 -4.44 62.88
N LYS A 90 88.61 -5.41 62.85
CA LYS A 90 87.16 -5.11 62.92
C LYS A 90 86.74 -4.49 64.25
N ALA A 91 87.46 -4.84 65.31
CA ALA A 91 87.22 -4.38 66.66
C ALA A 91 88.55 -4.39 67.44
N GLU A 92 88.54 -3.77 68.62
CA GLU A 92 89.60 -3.94 69.62
C GLU A 92 89.69 -5.40 70.08
N ARG A 93 90.80 -5.75 70.74
CA ARG A 93 91.09 -7.11 71.24
C ARG A 93 91.31 -8.19 70.19
N ALA A 94 91.70 -7.81 68.97
CA ALA A 94 92.16 -8.77 67.97
C ALA A 94 93.30 -9.64 68.52
N SER A 95 93.18 -10.96 68.34
CA SER A 95 94.02 -11.93 69.02
C SER A 95 95.00 -12.62 68.08
N LYS A 96 94.68 -12.67 66.79
CA LYS A 96 95.49 -13.34 65.77
C LYS A 96 95.65 -12.43 64.56
N ALA A 97 96.72 -12.60 63.81
CA ALA A 97 96.93 -11.82 62.58
C ALA A 97 95.84 -12.06 61.52
N ALA A 98 95.15 -13.20 61.58
CA ALA A 98 93.98 -13.42 60.75
C ALA A 98 92.89 -12.37 60.99
N ASP A 99 92.82 -11.78 62.20
CA ASP A 99 91.85 -10.74 62.56
C ASP A 99 92.14 -9.39 61.89
N CYS A 100 93.29 -9.26 61.22
CA CYS A 100 93.59 -8.15 60.32
C CYS A 100 92.76 -8.26 59.05
N VAL A 101 92.03 -7.19 58.74
CA VAL A 101 91.15 -7.03 57.58
C VAL A 101 91.54 -5.78 56.82
N ALA A 102 91.18 -5.69 55.54
CA ALA A 102 91.48 -4.49 54.77
C ALA A 102 90.55 -3.33 55.17
N LYS A 103 91.08 -2.11 55.20
CA LYS A 103 90.28 -0.89 55.24
C LYS A 103 89.52 -0.73 53.94
N ALA A 104 88.49 0.11 53.96
CA ALA A 104 87.71 0.41 52.77
C ALA A 104 88.60 1.00 51.65
N GLY A 105 88.41 0.57 50.41
CA GLY A 105 89.26 0.94 49.27
C GLY A 105 90.52 0.10 49.12
N TYR A 106 90.80 -0.82 50.04
CA TYR A 106 91.97 -1.71 50.03
C TYR A 106 91.57 -3.19 50.05
N VAL A 107 92.48 -4.06 49.61
CA VAL A 107 92.35 -5.51 49.71
C VAL A 107 93.58 -6.12 50.36
N LEU A 108 93.41 -7.34 50.89
CA LEU A 108 94.50 -8.07 51.53
C LEU A 108 95.60 -8.37 50.52
N PRO A 109 96.88 -8.21 50.91
CA PRO A 109 97.99 -8.56 50.04
C PRO A 109 98.03 -10.05 49.70
N ALA A 110 98.72 -10.40 48.62
CA ALA A 110 98.95 -11.79 48.23
C ALA A 110 99.69 -12.57 49.35
N SER A 111 100.68 -11.94 50.00
CA SER A 111 101.46 -12.49 51.11
C SER A 111 101.40 -11.59 52.35
N ARG A 112 101.53 -12.19 53.54
CA ARG A 112 101.28 -11.55 54.84
C ARG A 112 102.20 -10.36 55.19
N ASP A 113 103.38 -10.29 54.58
CA ASP A 113 104.39 -9.26 54.89
C ASP A 113 104.39 -8.09 53.88
N GLN A 114 103.37 -8.01 53.01
CA GLN A 114 103.24 -6.94 52.03
C GLN A 114 102.19 -5.90 52.48
N PRO A 115 102.29 -4.64 52.02
CA PRO A 115 101.26 -3.63 52.28
C PRO A 115 99.94 -4.01 51.60
N ALA A 116 98.82 -3.50 52.12
CA ALA A 116 97.53 -3.67 51.45
C ALA A 116 97.56 -3.07 50.04
N VAL A 117 96.82 -3.70 49.11
CA VAL A 117 96.72 -3.22 47.73
C VAL A 117 95.53 -2.27 47.63
N GLU A 118 95.78 -1.03 47.19
CA GLU A 118 94.73 -0.05 46.93
C GLU A 118 93.97 -0.42 45.65
N CYS A 119 92.64 -0.31 45.68
CA CYS A 119 91.83 -0.49 44.50
C CYS A 119 91.99 0.70 43.54
N THR A 120 92.29 0.40 42.28
CA THR A 120 92.47 1.39 41.21
C THR A 120 91.52 1.11 40.04
N GLY A 121 91.34 2.09 39.15
CA GLY A 121 90.43 1.99 38.01
C GLY A 121 88.97 1.71 38.42
N SER A 122 88.23 0.97 37.59
CA SER A 122 86.82 0.62 37.85
C SER A 122 86.70 -0.56 38.82
N SER A 123 87.32 -0.48 39.99
CA SER A 123 87.25 -1.51 41.04
C SER A 123 87.08 -0.88 42.43
N TYR A 124 86.39 -1.56 43.34
CA TYR A 124 86.10 -1.05 44.69
C TYR A 124 86.23 -2.16 45.75
N SER A 125 86.29 -1.76 47.02
CA SER A 125 86.40 -2.68 48.14
C SER A 125 85.71 -2.12 49.39
N PRO A 126 84.62 -2.72 49.88
CA PRO A 126 83.91 -2.28 51.08
C PRO A 126 84.79 -2.34 52.34
N ALA A 127 84.45 -1.60 53.40
CA ALA A 127 85.20 -1.65 54.65
C ALA A 127 85.25 -3.06 55.28
N TYR A 128 86.33 -3.35 56.01
CA TYR A 128 86.46 -4.53 56.88
C TYR A 128 86.30 -5.89 56.18
N ASN A 129 86.72 -5.95 54.92
CA ASN A 129 86.64 -7.14 54.09
C ASN A 129 87.92 -7.99 54.20
N ARG A 130 87.84 -9.26 53.79
CA ARG A 130 89.00 -10.16 53.62
C ARG A 130 89.24 -10.50 52.14
N LEU A 131 88.81 -9.63 51.22
CA LEU A 131 89.01 -9.82 49.80
C LEU A 131 90.52 -9.75 49.51
N ARG A 132 90.97 -10.57 48.57
CA ARG A 132 92.36 -10.57 48.05
C ARG A 132 92.49 -9.86 46.71
N ALA A 133 91.37 -9.49 46.11
CA ALA A 133 91.27 -8.75 44.86
C ALA A 133 90.10 -7.78 44.96
N CYS A 134 90.26 -6.60 44.36
CA CYS A 134 89.20 -5.59 44.33
C CYS A 134 88.01 -6.10 43.52
N LEU A 135 86.79 -5.75 43.93
CA LEU A 135 85.59 -6.12 43.18
C LEU A 135 85.53 -5.23 41.94
N PRO A 136 85.55 -5.80 40.73
CA PRO A 136 85.37 -5.00 39.53
C PRO A 136 83.94 -4.44 39.50
N CYS A 137 83.78 -3.26 38.90
CA CYS A 137 82.47 -2.77 38.54
C CYS A 137 81.78 -3.74 37.58
N GLN A 138 80.45 -3.86 37.70
CA GLN A 138 79.68 -4.65 36.75
C GLN A 138 79.86 -4.12 35.32
N SER A 139 79.70 -5.00 34.34
CA SER A 139 79.99 -4.70 32.94
C SER A 139 79.32 -3.41 32.47
N GLY A 140 80.15 -2.49 31.96
CA GLY A 140 79.74 -1.19 31.41
C GLY A 140 79.62 -0.04 32.42
N LEU A 141 79.69 -0.31 33.74
CA LEU A 141 79.91 0.73 34.75
C LEU A 141 81.41 1.06 34.85
N ALA A 142 81.74 2.32 35.09
CA ALA A 142 83.12 2.75 35.22
C ALA A 142 83.28 3.84 36.28
N ALA A 143 84.53 4.03 36.72
CA ALA A 143 84.87 5.14 37.59
C ALA A 143 84.94 6.46 36.81
N PRO A 144 84.30 7.54 37.28
CA PRO A 144 84.43 8.83 36.65
C PRO A 144 85.90 9.28 36.68
N PRO A 145 86.42 9.93 35.61
CA PRO A 145 87.82 10.36 35.55
C PRO A 145 88.24 11.31 36.68
N THR A 146 87.27 12.03 37.24
CA THR A 146 87.44 12.99 38.34
C THR A 146 87.38 12.36 39.73
N TYR A 147 87.21 11.03 39.85
CA TYR A 147 87.10 10.38 41.15
C TYR A 147 88.44 10.40 41.90
N SER A 148 88.53 11.23 42.94
CA SER A 148 89.66 11.30 43.87
C SER A 148 89.20 10.94 45.29
N GLY A 149 89.36 9.68 45.67
CA GLY A 149 88.99 9.21 47.01
C GLY A 149 89.24 7.71 47.17
N PRO A 150 89.23 7.20 48.42
CA PRO A 150 89.31 5.76 48.66
C PRO A 150 88.07 5.08 48.06
N ARG A 151 88.28 4.03 47.24
CA ARG A 151 87.23 3.33 46.48
C ARG A 151 86.40 2.40 47.37
N THR A 152 85.71 2.99 48.33
CA THR A 152 85.04 2.30 49.45
C THR A 152 83.65 1.81 49.09
N ASP A 153 82.91 2.57 48.30
CA ASP A 153 81.51 2.31 47.95
C ASP A 153 81.37 1.96 46.45
N ARG A 154 80.52 0.97 46.18
CA ARG A 154 80.16 0.57 44.82
C ARG A 154 79.49 1.71 44.05
N SER A 155 78.57 2.43 44.67
CA SER A 155 77.72 3.45 44.02
C SER A 155 78.50 4.71 43.66
N ASP A 156 79.56 5.01 44.41
CA ASP A 156 80.46 6.13 44.16
C ASP A 156 81.45 5.84 43.04
N VAL A 157 81.95 4.60 42.97
CA VAL A 157 83.00 4.18 42.03
C VAL A 157 82.43 3.62 40.73
N CYS A 158 81.33 2.87 40.77
CA CYS A 158 80.75 2.22 39.61
C CYS A 158 79.57 3.03 39.09
N GLN A 159 79.87 4.12 38.37
CA GLN A 159 78.86 5.01 37.82
C GLN A 159 78.55 4.67 36.35
N VAL A 160 77.37 5.09 35.89
CA VAL A 160 76.96 5.01 34.48
C VAL A 160 77.70 6.09 33.69
N PRO A 161 78.49 5.75 32.66
CA PRO A 161 79.17 6.74 31.83
C PRO A 161 78.18 7.60 31.03
N PRO A 162 78.60 8.82 30.59
CA PRO A 162 77.87 9.61 29.60
C PRO A 162 77.53 8.79 28.35
N GLY A 163 76.39 9.07 27.74
CA GLY A 163 75.89 8.35 26.56
C GLY A 163 75.38 6.94 26.84
N LYS A 164 75.29 6.50 28.10
CA LYS A 164 74.79 5.17 28.48
C LYS A 164 73.69 5.25 29.53
N PHE A 165 72.89 4.20 29.69
CA PHE A 165 71.91 4.06 30.77
C PHE A 165 71.98 2.67 31.38
N TRP A 166 71.45 2.53 32.60
CA TRP A 166 71.51 1.31 33.39
C TRP A 166 70.13 0.70 33.60
N GLU A 167 69.88 -0.44 32.95
CA GLU A 167 68.62 -1.15 33.04
C GLU A 167 68.88 -2.64 33.27
N LEU A 168 68.13 -3.26 34.18
CA LEU A 168 68.22 -4.70 34.49
C LEU A 168 69.65 -5.21 34.75
N ASN A 169 70.44 -4.45 35.52
CA ASN A 169 71.85 -4.71 35.82
C ASN A 169 72.81 -4.68 34.60
N VAL A 170 72.40 -4.16 33.45
CA VAL A 170 73.23 -4.04 32.25
C VAL A 170 73.30 -2.57 31.81
N VAL A 171 74.50 -2.11 31.45
CA VAL A 171 74.68 -0.78 30.87
C VAL A 171 74.54 -0.85 29.36
N ARG A 172 73.62 -0.06 28.80
CA ARG A 172 73.34 0.03 27.36
C ARG A 172 73.64 1.42 26.85
N ASN A 173 73.99 1.53 25.56
CA ASN A 173 74.15 2.83 24.92
C ASN A 173 72.78 3.51 24.76
N CYS A 174 72.72 4.83 24.91
CA CYS A 174 71.52 5.58 24.57
C CYS A 174 71.16 5.31 23.10
N PRO A 175 69.91 4.89 22.79
CA PRO A 175 69.44 4.74 21.42
C PRO A 175 69.36 6.11 20.72
N LYS A 176 69.21 6.10 19.39
CA LYS A 176 69.05 7.34 18.63
C LYS A 176 67.87 8.16 19.14
N GLY A 177 68.04 9.47 19.22
CA GLY A 177 67.03 10.40 19.74
C GLY A 177 67.03 10.55 21.26
N LEU A 178 67.90 9.82 21.97
CA LEU A 178 68.14 10.00 23.40
C LEU A 178 69.62 10.32 23.69
N TYR A 179 69.90 11.08 24.74
CA TYR A 179 71.24 11.48 25.14
C TYR A 179 71.44 11.43 26.67
N ARG A 180 72.70 11.43 27.11
CA ARG A 180 73.06 11.61 28.53
C ARG A 180 74.40 12.32 28.71
N PRO A 181 74.44 13.50 29.35
CA PRO A 181 75.67 14.29 29.47
C PRO A 181 76.61 13.93 30.60
N SER A 182 76.08 13.48 31.73
CA SER A 182 76.87 13.36 32.95
C SER A 182 77.00 11.92 33.42
N TRP A 183 78.05 11.68 34.21
CA TRP A 183 78.18 10.47 35.00
C TRP A 183 77.08 10.41 36.05
N VAL A 184 76.43 9.25 36.18
CA VAL A 184 75.32 9.08 37.12
C VAL A 184 75.58 7.90 38.04
N ARG A 185 75.42 8.12 39.33
CA ARG A 185 75.50 7.05 40.33
C ARG A 185 74.40 6.02 40.11
N THR A 186 74.71 4.77 40.39
CA THR A 186 73.77 3.65 40.26
C THR A 186 72.53 3.79 41.15
N ASP A 187 72.65 4.42 42.31
CA ASP A 187 71.52 4.65 43.22
C ASP A 187 70.56 5.76 42.75
N ASN A 188 70.94 6.54 41.73
CA ASN A 188 70.11 7.62 41.21
C ASN A 188 69.21 7.12 40.08
N LYS A 189 67.90 7.30 40.24
CA LYS A 189 66.87 6.93 39.24
C LYS A 189 67.11 7.55 37.86
N THR A 190 67.77 8.71 37.79
CA THR A 190 68.10 9.34 36.52
C THR A 190 69.04 8.49 35.68
N GLY A 191 69.81 7.56 36.26
CA GLY A 191 70.72 6.64 35.56
C GLY A 191 70.00 5.54 34.76
N ILE A 192 68.69 5.36 34.98
CA ILE A 192 67.90 4.26 34.41
C ILE A 192 67.43 4.55 32.99
N ALA A 193 67.28 5.82 32.60
CA ALA A 193 66.82 6.20 31.27
C ALA A 193 67.57 7.43 30.73
N CYS A 194 67.92 7.42 29.44
CA CYS A 194 68.49 8.58 28.77
C CYS A 194 67.44 9.70 28.62
N LEU A 195 67.90 10.94 28.47
CA LEU A 195 67.04 12.10 28.21
C LEU A 195 66.62 12.12 26.74
N SER A 196 65.38 12.50 26.45
CA SER A 196 64.89 12.66 25.08
C SER A 196 65.39 13.96 24.46
N CYS A 197 65.72 13.90 23.16
CA CYS A 197 65.90 15.12 22.38
C CYS A 197 64.62 15.98 22.39
N PRO A 198 64.74 17.31 22.19
CA PRO A 198 63.58 18.17 21.97
C PRO A 198 62.72 17.69 20.80
N GLU A 199 61.44 18.04 20.80
CA GLU A 199 60.48 17.62 19.78
C GLU A 199 60.99 17.94 18.37
N GLY A 200 60.80 17.00 17.44
CA GLY A 200 61.26 17.09 16.05
C GLY A 200 62.77 16.92 15.82
N TRP A 201 63.58 16.67 16.86
CA TRP A 201 65.01 16.40 16.73
C TRP A 201 65.38 14.95 17.12
N THR A 202 66.43 14.44 16.50
CA THR A 202 67.05 13.14 16.83
C THR A 202 68.58 13.23 16.74
N THR A 203 69.25 12.18 17.20
CA THR A 203 70.73 12.10 17.20
C THR A 203 71.21 11.28 16.01
N ALA A 204 72.32 11.70 15.38
CA ALA A 204 72.89 10.99 14.23
C ALA A 204 73.37 9.56 14.59
N ALA A 205 73.93 9.40 15.78
CA ALA A 205 74.51 8.15 16.30
C ALA A 205 73.82 7.69 17.60
N THR A 206 74.15 6.46 18.01
CA THR A 206 73.85 5.95 19.36
C THR A 206 74.98 6.35 20.32
N ALA A 207 74.74 6.22 21.63
CA ALA A 207 75.67 6.60 22.70
C ALA A 207 75.94 8.12 22.84
N THR A 208 74.93 8.93 22.54
CA THR A 208 75.03 10.40 22.51
C THR A 208 75.24 11.02 23.89
N ILE A 209 76.26 11.89 24.01
CA ILE A 209 76.69 12.47 25.29
C ILE A 209 76.22 13.91 25.53
N ALA A 210 75.43 14.53 24.66
CA ALA A 210 75.10 15.95 24.82
C ALA A 210 73.78 16.30 24.13
N VAL A 211 73.13 17.39 24.58
CA VAL A 211 71.86 17.86 23.99
C VAL A 211 72.10 18.48 22.61
N GLY A 212 73.23 19.17 22.41
CA GLY A 212 73.61 19.74 21.11
C GLY A 212 73.93 18.67 20.03
N MET A 213 73.99 17.39 20.40
CA MET A 213 74.09 16.28 19.44
C MET A 213 72.72 15.80 18.93
N CYS A 214 71.62 16.41 19.37
CA CYS A 214 70.29 16.30 18.78
C CYS A 214 70.19 17.18 17.52
N ASN A 215 71.02 16.89 16.52
CA ASN A 215 71.26 17.74 15.35
C ASN A 215 70.68 17.20 14.03
N VAL A 216 69.92 16.09 14.09
CA VAL A 216 69.21 15.54 12.93
C VAL A 216 67.74 15.86 13.07
N LEU A 217 67.19 16.60 12.12
CA LEU A 217 65.77 16.94 12.08
C LEU A 217 64.95 15.70 11.68
N LEU A 218 63.90 15.38 12.42
CA LEU A 218 62.99 14.29 12.09
C LEU A 218 62.15 14.63 10.86
N PRO A 219 61.79 13.62 10.02
CA PRO A 219 60.82 13.79 8.94
C PRO A 219 59.52 14.45 9.42
N GLY A 220 58.93 15.31 8.58
CA GLY A 220 57.70 16.04 8.89
C GLY A 220 57.85 17.34 9.70
N PHE A 221 59.07 17.72 10.07
CA PHE A 221 59.38 18.97 10.78
C PHE A 221 60.23 19.92 9.92
N LYS A 222 60.12 21.22 10.21
CA LYS A 222 60.99 22.29 9.71
C LYS A 222 61.49 23.15 10.86
N LEU A 223 62.52 23.96 10.62
CA LEU A 223 62.87 25.04 11.55
C LEU A 223 61.71 26.05 11.68
N ALA A 224 61.38 26.46 12.90
CA ALA A 224 60.26 27.36 13.15
C ALA A 224 60.41 28.70 12.39
N ALA A 225 61.65 29.20 12.27
CA ALA A 225 61.99 30.45 11.59
C ALA A 225 61.94 30.38 10.04
N THR A 226 61.87 29.18 9.45
CA THR A 226 61.84 29.02 7.98
C THR A 226 60.42 29.06 7.43
N THR A 227 60.19 29.74 6.32
CA THR A 227 58.90 29.72 5.63
C THR A 227 58.73 28.39 4.89
N PRO A 228 57.56 27.72 4.94
CA PRO A 228 57.31 26.51 4.14
C PRO A 228 57.58 26.77 2.65
N GLY A 229 58.37 25.91 2.00
CA GLY A 229 58.67 26.02 0.57
C GLY A 229 59.74 27.03 0.16
N SER A 230 60.40 27.74 1.09
CA SER A 230 61.57 28.55 0.74
C SER A 230 62.77 27.65 0.42
N GLU A 231 63.49 27.94 -0.67
CA GLU A 231 64.82 27.36 -0.90
C GLU A 231 65.75 27.66 0.28
N PRO A 232 66.55 26.69 0.75
CA PRO A 232 67.37 26.86 1.94
C PRO A 232 68.43 27.94 1.68
N SER A 233 68.45 28.97 2.52
CA SER A 233 69.61 29.83 2.59
C SER A 233 70.78 29.03 3.18
N PRO A 234 72.00 29.10 2.62
CA PRO A 234 73.19 28.49 3.21
C PRO A 234 73.42 28.91 4.67
N ALA A 235 72.88 30.06 5.09
CA ALA A 235 73.00 30.60 6.44
C ALA A 235 72.26 29.75 7.51
N ASP A 236 71.14 29.11 7.18
CA ASP A 236 70.35 28.34 8.15
C ASP A 236 71.01 26.99 8.45
N ALA A 237 71.62 26.35 7.45
CA ALA A 237 72.40 25.12 7.63
C ALA A 237 73.72 25.36 8.39
N LEU A 238 74.32 26.55 8.25
CA LEU A 238 75.55 26.94 8.97
C LEU A 238 75.31 27.09 10.48
N SER A 239 74.11 27.51 10.91
CA SER A 239 73.80 27.77 12.33
C SER A 239 73.81 26.53 13.23
N LEU A 240 73.53 25.32 12.69
CA LEU A 240 73.64 24.06 13.45
C LEU A 240 75.06 23.50 13.53
N SER A 241 75.92 23.84 12.57
CA SER A 241 77.33 23.41 12.60
C SER A 241 78.17 24.14 13.66
N SER A 242 77.67 25.28 14.16
CA SER A 242 78.29 26.10 15.21
C SER A 242 77.64 25.94 16.59
N GLN A 243 76.71 25.00 16.78
CA GLN A 243 76.03 24.82 18.07
C GLN A 243 76.96 24.22 19.13
N SER A 244 76.95 24.83 20.31
CA SER A 244 77.60 24.29 21.50
C SER A 244 76.97 22.95 21.87
N LEU A 245 77.76 22.03 22.44
CA LEU A 245 77.28 20.75 22.93
C LEU A 245 76.26 20.90 24.09
N ASP A 246 76.29 22.04 24.76
CA ASP A 246 75.45 22.33 25.94
C ASP A 246 74.13 23.05 25.60
N ASP A 247 74.00 23.60 24.39
CA ASP A 247 72.80 24.35 23.99
C ASP A 247 71.77 23.44 23.29
N PRO A 248 70.47 23.59 23.58
CA PRO A 248 69.43 22.84 22.88
C PRO A 248 69.33 23.29 21.40
N PRO A 249 68.95 22.37 20.49
CA PRO A 249 68.68 22.70 19.09
C PRO A 249 67.55 23.75 18.96
N PRO A 250 67.49 24.50 17.85
CA PRO A 250 66.50 25.56 17.67
C PRO A 250 65.07 24.98 17.60
N ALA A 251 64.08 25.82 17.90
CA ALA A 251 62.68 25.43 17.85
C ALA A 251 62.26 25.00 16.43
N VAL A 252 61.46 23.95 16.36
CA VAL A 252 60.91 23.39 15.12
C VAL A 252 59.41 23.58 15.06
N ALA A 253 58.86 23.53 13.86
CA ALA A 253 57.43 23.52 13.59
C ALA A 253 57.10 22.34 12.66
N VAL A 254 55.90 21.78 12.79
CA VAL A 254 55.42 20.75 11.87
C VAL A 254 55.24 21.31 10.46
N CYS A 255 55.46 20.48 9.45
CA CYS A 255 55.13 20.84 8.07
C CYS A 255 53.60 21.04 7.95
N PRO A 256 53.13 22.21 7.47
CA PRO A 256 51.72 22.44 7.25
C PRO A 256 51.19 21.61 6.07
N ILE A 257 49.87 21.50 5.97
CA ILE A 257 49.19 20.88 4.82
C ILE A 257 49.74 21.43 3.50
N GLY A 258 50.01 20.55 2.55
CA GLY A 258 50.59 20.88 1.23
C GLY A 258 52.11 20.79 1.17
N PHE A 259 52.77 20.47 2.29
CA PHE A 259 54.22 20.34 2.38
C PHE A 259 54.63 19.07 3.11
N TYR A 260 55.80 18.52 2.76
CA TYR A 260 56.39 17.34 3.40
C TYR A 260 57.89 17.55 3.66
N TYR A 261 58.47 16.72 4.54
CA TYR A 261 59.92 16.64 4.73
C TYR A 261 60.32 15.19 4.98
N ASP A 262 61.20 14.65 4.14
CA ASP A 262 61.62 13.25 4.13
C ASP A 262 62.82 12.95 5.04
N GLY A 263 63.47 13.97 5.59
CA GLY A 263 64.67 13.81 6.42
C GLY A 263 65.95 13.50 5.63
N GLU A 264 65.88 13.43 4.30
CA GLU A 264 67.01 13.11 3.43
C GLU A 264 67.63 14.35 2.77
N SER A 265 66.88 15.45 2.75
CA SER A 265 67.35 16.71 2.21
C SER A 265 68.21 17.45 3.24
N ASN A 266 69.42 17.91 2.85
CA ASN A 266 70.23 18.88 3.62
C ASN A 266 69.52 20.24 3.85
N LYS A 267 68.22 20.30 3.57
CA LYS A 267 67.35 21.45 3.60
C LYS A 267 66.45 21.28 4.82
N MET A 268 66.68 21.99 5.92
CA MET A 268 65.86 21.88 7.15
C MET A 268 64.51 22.61 7.03
N ALA A 269 63.88 22.51 5.85
CA ALA A 269 62.67 23.20 5.45
C ALA A 269 61.73 22.24 4.71
N CYS A 270 60.42 22.41 4.89
CA CYS A 270 59.44 21.57 4.20
C CYS A 270 59.42 21.88 2.70
N VAL A 271 59.36 20.83 1.90
CA VAL A 271 59.24 20.88 0.44
C VAL A 271 57.76 20.92 0.07
N ARG A 272 57.40 21.76 -0.90
CA ARG A 272 56.02 21.82 -1.40
C ARG A 272 55.70 20.55 -2.18
N CYS A 273 54.50 20.02 -1.99
CA CYS A 273 54.04 18.90 -2.79
C CYS A 273 54.07 19.24 -4.30
N PRO A 274 54.52 18.30 -5.15
CA PRO A 274 54.70 18.56 -6.58
C PRO A 274 53.35 18.72 -7.29
N LEU A 275 53.36 19.39 -8.45
CA LEU A 275 52.21 19.54 -9.36
C LEU A 275 50.91 20.08 -8.72
N GLY A 276 51.03 20.84 -7.63
CA GLY A 276 49.88 21.40 -6.92
C GLY A 276 49.07 20.39 -6.11
N SER A 277 49.57 19.17 -5.93
CA SER A 277 49.03 18.19 -4.97
C SER A 277 49.18 18.67 -3.53
N THR A 278 48.50 18.00 -2.60
CA THR A 278 48.48 18.39 -1.19
C THR A 278 48.58 17.18 -0.25
N THR A 279 48.86 17.42 1.02
CA THR A 279 48.85 16.39 2.05
C THR A 279 47.52 16.40 2.81
N GLN A 280 47.08 15.23 3.31
CA GLN A 280 45.84 15.15 4.11
C GLN A 280 46.01 15.65 5.55
N ARG A 281 47.26 15.69 6.04
CA ARG A 281 47.59 15.99 7.43
C ARG A 281 48.88 16.80 7.55
N ASN A 282 48.97 17.54 8.65
CA ASN A 282 50.23 18.16 9.08
C ASN A 282 51.30 17.09 9.36
N ALA A 283 52.57 17.51 9.35
CA ALA A 283 53.74 16.67 9.61
C ALA A 283 53.92 15.49 8.62
N SER A 284 53.63 15.73 7.33
CA SER A 284 53.85 14.73 6.29
C SER A 284 55.33 14.43 6.08
N THR A 285 55.67 13.14 6.01
CA THR A 285 57.07 12.66 6.08
C THR A 285 57.59 12.12 4.75
N SER A 286 56.78 12.12 3.70
CA SER A 286 57.18 11.59 2.39
C SER A 286 56.48 12.30 1.24
N ILE A 287 57.10 12.28 0.06
CA ILE A 287 56.47 12.68 -1.20
C ILE A 287 55.22 11.83 -1.52
N ASN A 288 55.14 10.61 -0.99
CA ASN A 288 53.98 9.74 -1.15
C ASN A 288 52.76 10.22 -0.36
N ASP A 289 52.95 11.11 0.62
CA ASP A 289 51.85 11.76 1.34
C ASP A 289 51.18 12.87 0.49
N CYS A 290 51.80 13.24 -0.64
CA CYS A 290 51.25 14.19 -1.60
C CYS A 290 50.19 13.50 -2.48
N VAL A 291 48.94 13.80 -2.18
CA VAL A 291 47.75 13.24 -2.82
C VAL A 291 46.89 14.34 -3.42
N VAL A 292 45.99 13.94 -4.30
CA VAL A 292 45.09 14.85 -5.02
C VAL A 292 43.66 14.64 -4.52
N PRO A 293 42.98 15.71 -4.07
CA PRO A 293 41.63 15.65 -3.49
C PRO A 293 40.58 15.17 -4.51
N PRO A 294 39.53 14.46 -4.07
CA PRO A 294 38.42 14.03 -4.92
C PRO A 294 37.90 15.16 -5.84
N GLY A 295 37.58 14.82 -7.09
CA GLY A 295 37.12 15.79 -8.09
C GLY A 295 38.19 16.64 -8.79
N TRP A 296 39.48 16.50 -8.44
CA TRP A 296 40.61 17.22 -9.09
C TRP A 296 41.67 16.34 -9.76
N PHE A 297 42.05 16.53 -11.01
CA PHE A 297 43.15 15.78 -11.63
C PHE A 297 44.39 16.67 -11.82
N VAL A 298 45.53 16.08 -12.19
CA VAL A 298 46.74 16.83 -12.52
C VAL A 298 46.89 16.88 -14.03
N ALA A 299 46.82 18.08 -14.60
CA ALA A 299 47.19 18.31 -15.99
C ALA A 299 48.71 18.54 -16.07
N ALA A 300 49.47 17.54 -16.49
CA ALA A 300 50.90 17.71 -16.72
C ALA A 300 51.14 18.49 -18.02
N THR A 301 51.98 19.53 -17.98
CA THR A 301 52.53 20.14 -19.19
C THR A 301 53.79 19.40 -19.64
N ALA A 302 54.18 19.56 -20.91
CA ALA A 302 55.35 18.90 -21.50
C ALA A 302 56.67 19.17 -20.75
N ASP A 303 56.73 20.23 -19.94
CA ASP A 303 57.91 20.65 -19.17
C ASP A 303 57.92 20.11 -17.72
N GLY A 304 56.98 19.21 -17.35
CA GLY A 304 56.89 18.65 -15.99
C GLY A 304 56.29 19.60 -14.94
N ALA A 305 55.87 20.80 -15.34
CA ALA A 305 55.05 21.70 -14.53
C ALA A 305 53.58 21.30 -14.68
N GLY A 306 53.00 20.65 -13.67
CA GLY A 306 51.60 20.25 -13.67
C GLY A 306 50.73 21.21 -12.88
N GLN A 307 49.50 21.43 -13.33
CA GLN A 307 48.48 22.17 -12.58
C GLN A 307 47.34 21.22 -12.17
N MET A 308 46.88 21.36 -10.94
CA MET A 308 45.69 20.68 -10.45
C MET A 308 44.44 21.37 -11.03
N LEU A 309 43.60 20.64 -11.77
CA LEU A 309 42.36 21.11 -12.42
C LEU A 309 41.16 20.26 -11.97
N LYS A 310 39.95 20.84 -11.96
CA LYS A 310 38.72 20.11 -11.62
C LYS A 310 38.35 19.16 -12.76
N CYS A 311 37.84 17.97 -12.43
CA CYS A 311 37.30 17.04 -13.43
C CYS A 311 36.22 17.74 -14.27
N PRO A 312 36.17 17.48 -15.59
CA PRO A 312 35.23 18.14 -16.49
C PRO A 312 33.78 17.76 -16.14
N THR A 313 32.97 18.80 -15.93
CA THR A 313 31.51 18.66 -15.77
C THR A 313 30.80 19.02 -17.06
N THR A 314 29.59 18.50 -17.26
CA THR A 314 28.78 18.84 -18.43
C THR A 314 28.53 20.35 -18.49
N PRO A 315 28.90 21.04 -19.60
CA PRO A 315 28.61 22.46 -19.77
C PRO A 315 27.11 22.75 -19.73
N GLU A 316 26.73 23.88 -19.15
CA GLU A 316 25.33 24.30 -19.08
C GLU A 316 24.71 24.39 -20.49
N GLY A 317 23.51 23.83 -20.65
CA GLY A 317 22.83 23.78 -21.95
C GLY A 317 23.35 22.70 -22.92
N SER A 318 24.39 21.95 -22.56
CA SER A 318 24.90 20.83 -23.37
C SER A 318 24.37 19.47 -22.90
N GLU A 319 24.66 18.43 -23.68
CA GLU A 319 24.45 17.02 -23.32
C GLU A 319 25.74 16.21 -23.47
N GLN A 320 26.88 16.87 -23.28
CA GLN A 320 28.18 16.20 -23.26
C GLN A 320 28.29 15.32 -22.01
N GLU A 321 28.96 14.18 -22.18
CA GLU A 321 29.18 13.22 -21.09
C GLU A 321 29.90 13.90 -19.92
N GLY A 322 29.42 13.63 -18.71
CA GLY A 322 30.01 14.14 -17.49
C GLY A 322 31.02 13.18 -16.87
N TYR A 323 31.98 13.72 -16.13
CA TYR A 323 32.97 12.95 -15.40
C TYR A 323 32.92 13.28 -13.90
N TYR A 324 33.41 12.34 -13.09
CA TYR A 324 33.65 12.52 -11.66
C TYR A 324 34.92 11.78 -11.24
N ARG A 325 35.46 12.05 -10.06
CA ARG A 325 36.54 11.20 -9.51
C ARG A 325 36.46 11.08 -8.00
N ALA A 326 36.30 9.84 -7.55
CA ALA A 326 36.23 9.49 -6.15
C ALA A 326 37.58 9.20 -5.52
N GLY A 327 37.68 9.55 -4.24
CA GLY A 327 38.80 9.22 -3.37
C GLY A 327 40.03 10.08 -3.58
N TRP A 328 40.85 10.09 -2.53
CA TRP A 328 42.18 10.67 -2.55
C TRP A 328 43.14 9.66 -3.20
N LYS A 329 43.91 10.12 -4.18
CA LYS A 329 44.89 9.30 -4.91
C LYS A 329 46.22 10.00 -5.01
N SER A 330 47.30 9.25 -5.24
CA SER A 330 48.61 9.84 -5.46
C SER A 330 48.62 10.67 -6.76
N TYR A 331 49.42 11.74 -6.80
CA TYR A 331 49.46 12.62 -7.97
C TYR A 331 49.87 11.90 -9.26
N SER A 332 50.72 10.88 -9.16
CA SER A 332 51.17 10.07 -10.29
C SER A 332 50.04 9.21 -10.90
N GLU A 333 49.08 8.75 -10.09
CA GLU A 333 47.95 7.96 -10.56
C GLU A 333 46.85 8.78 -11.24
N VAL A 334 46.81 10.09 -10.99
CA VAL A 334 45.78 11.00 -11.52
C VAL A 334 46.36 12.11 -12.38
N THR A 335 47.56 11.88 -12.92
CA THR A 335 48.16 12.74 -13.94
C THR A 335 47.55 12.40 -15.30
N SER A 336 46.79 13.33 -15.87
CA SER A 336 46.15 13.19 -17.17
C SER A 336 47.17 13.32 -18.30
N SER A 337 47.10 12.41 -19.25
CA SER A 337 47.86 12.43 -20.51
C SER A 337 47.15 13.21 -21.62
N SER A 338 45.82 13.34 -21.54
CA SER A 338 45.01 14.15 -22.46
C SER A 338 44.96 15.64 -22.10
N GLY A 339 45.26 15.98 -20.84
CA GLY A 339 45.29 17.34 -20.31
C GLY A 339 43.92 17.90 -19.89
N ASP A 340 42.83 17.30 -20.37
CA ASP A 340 41.45 17.63 -20.01
C ASP A 340 40.87 16.74 -18.88
N GLY A 341 41.60 15.71 -18.47
CA GLY A 341 41.24 14.83 -17.37
C GLY A 341 40.27 13.70 -17.73
N SER A 342 39.85 13.56 -19.00
CA SER A 342 38.88 12.52 -19.40
C SER A 342 39.44 11.09 -19.27
N ASP A 343 40.76 10.93 -19.27
CA ASP A 343 41.48 9.66 -19.15
C ASP A 343 41.67 9.19 -17.71
N VAL A 344 41.61 10.11 -16.74
CA VAL A 344 41.85 9.84 -15.31
C VAL A 344 40.62 10.05 -14.43
N CYS A 345 39.68 10.90 -14.85
CA CYS A 345 38.36 11.02 -14.23
C CYS A 345 37.46 9.89 -14.75
N THR A 346 36.62 9.35 -13.88
CA THR A 346 35.68 8.29 -14.23
C THR A 346 34.50 8.90 -15.00
N PRO A 347 34.17 8.41 -16.21
CA PRO A 347 32.97 8.84 -16.90
C PRO A 347 31.72 8.41 -16.12
N CYS A 348 30.69 9.27 -16.09
CA CYS A 348 29.39 8.93 -15.53
C CYS A 348 28.67 7.83 -16.32
N GLY A 349 29.00 7.68 -17.62
CA GLY A 349 28.43 6.70 -18.52
C GLY A 349 27.76 7.36 -19.73
N ASP A 350 27.48 6.55 -20.75
CA ASP A 350 27.02 7.02 -22.05
C ASP A 350 25.71 7.82 -21.93
N GLY A 351 25.76 9.10 -22.29
CA GLY A 351 24.64 10.02 -22.20
C GLY A 351 24.25 10.49 -20.78
N ILE A 352 25.05 10.18 -19.76
CA ILE A 352 24.85 10.64 -18.38
C ILE A 352 25.67 11.91 -18.13
N LEU A 353 25.02 12.91 -17.55
CA LEU A 353 25.60 14.24 -17.35
C LEU A 353 26.28 14.31 -15.98
N SER A 354 27.13 15.31 -15.75
CA SER A 354 27.67 15.59 -14.41
C SER A 354 27.66 17.07 -14.07
N ARG A 355 27.46 17.37 -12.79
CA ARG A 355 27.49 18.71 -12.20
C ARG A 355 28.23 18.66 -10.88
N ALA A 356 29.03 19.69 -10.60
CA ALA A 356 29.75 19.81 -9.33
C ALA A 356 28.75 20.05 -8.18
N VAL A 357 28.46 19.01 -7.41
CA VAL A 357 27.54 19.07 -6.24
C VAL A 357 28.22 18.67 -4.93
N ASP A 358 29.33 17.93 -5.00
CA ASP A 358 30.08 17.51 -3.82
C ASP A 358 30.91 18.69 -3.28
N ALA A 359 31.13 18.72 -1.95
CA ALA A 359 32.00 19.71 -1.34
C ALA A 359 33.46 19.51 -1.79
N ASP A 360 34.16 20.61 -2.06
CA ASP A 360 35.58 20.59 -2.41
C ASP A 360 36.43 20.36 -1.16
N GLU A 361 37.04 19.17 -1.08
CA GLU A 361 37.90 18.77 0.04
C GLU A 361 39.34 19.29 -0.11
N SER A 362 39.63 20.14 -1.10
CA SER A 362 40.96 20.74 -1.20
C SER A 362 41.22 21.72 -0.04
N PRO A 363 42.44 21.75 0.54
CA PRO A 363 42.73 22.54 1.73
C PRO A 363 42.57 24.06 1.54
N ASP A 364 42.71 24.53 0.30
CA ASP A 364 42.55 25.93 -0.09
C ASP A 364 41.15 26.22 -0.69
N ALA A 365 40.21 25.27 -0.62
CA ALA A 365 38.86 25.45 -1.12
C ALA A 365 38.12 26.56 -0.37
N ALA A 366 37.43 27.42 -1.11
CA ALA A 366 36.40 28.26 -0.51
C ALA A 366 35.26 27.39 0.06
N ALA A 367 34.62 27.83 1.16
CA ALA A 367 33.59 27.06 1.86
C ALA A 367 32.42 26.58 0.96
N ASP A 368 32.11 27.32 -0.10
CA ASP A 368 31.05 27.01 -1.05
C ASP A 368 31.56 26.37 -2.37
N SER A 369 32.87 26.10 -2.49
CA SER A 369 33.43 25.45 -3.67
C SER A 369 32.86 24.03 -3.81
N LYS A 370 32.34 23.73 -5.00
CA LYS A 370 31.85 22.40 -5.37
C LYS A 370 32.72 21.74 -6.43
N VAL A 371 32.75 20.42 -6.41
CA VAL A 371 33.48 19.56 -7.35
C VAL A 371 32.68 18.30 -7.69
N ALA A 372 33.08 17.59 -8.74
CA ALA A 372 32.53 16.28 -9.09
C ALA A 372 33.34 15.16 -8.41
N ALA A 373 33.22 15.05 -7.08
CA ALA A 373 34.01 14.13 -6.27
C ALA A 373 33.43 12.72 -6.18
N SER A 374 32.17 12.51 -6.52
CA SER A 374 31.53 11.20 -6.39
C SER A 374 30.56 10.92 -7.53
N SER A 375 30.07 9.68 -7.61
CA SER A 375 29.01 9.31 -8.53
C SER A 375 27.70 10.05 -8.26
N ALA A 376 27.55 10.70 -7.09
CA ALA A 376 26.42 11.58 -6.78
C ALA A 376 26.41 12.83 -7.65
N SER A 377 27.55 13.22 -8.24
CA SER A 377 27.64 14.32 -9.20
C SER A 377 27.12 13.97 -10.59
N CYS A 378 26.91 12.69 -10.89
CA CYS A 378 26.28 12.24 -12.13
C CYS A 378 24.76 12.40 -12.06
N TYR A 379 24.12 12.78 -13.17
CA TYR A 379 22.66 12.94 -13.20
C TYR A 379 22.06 12.73 -14.59
N ILE A 380 20.74 12.49 -14.60
CA ILE A 380 19.90 12.49 -15.80
C ILE A 380 18.81 13.57 -15.71
N LYS A 381 18.38 14.09 -16.86
CA LYS A 381 17.30 15.10 -16.95
C LYS A 381 15.91 14.47 -16.76
N ALA A 382 14.92 15.31 -16.48
CA ALA A 382 13.52 14.88 -16.47
C ALA A 382 13.13 14.25 -17.83
N GLY A 383 12.39 13.14 -17.78
CA GLY A 383 11.95 12.39 -18.96
C GLY A 383 12.99 11.42 -19.54
N TRP A 384 14.13 11.28 -18.88
CA TRP A 384 15.17 10.31 -19.23
C TRP A 384 15.11 9.09 -18.31
N GLY A 385 15.71 7.99 -18.75
CA GLY A 385 15.98 6.82 -17.93
C GLY A 385 17.48 6.56 -17.83
N MET A 386 17.89 5.82 -16.81
CA MET A 386 19.26 5.36 -16.59
C MET A 386 19.24 3.89 -16.22
N SER A 387 19.97 3.08 -16.97
CA SER A 387 20.11 1.65 -16.70
C SER A 387 21.56 1.21 -16.91
N PHE A 388 21.88 -0.01 -16.49
CA PHE A 388 23.14 -0.62 -16.88
C PHE A 388 23.23 -0.75 -18.41
N ASP A 389 24.44 -0.56 -18.95
CA ASP A 389 24.71 -0.86 -20.34
C ASP A 389 24.61 -2.38 -20.53
N PRO A 390 23.73 -2.90 -21.41
CA PRO A 390 23.63 -4.33 -21.67
C PRO A 390 24.93 -4.95 -22.21
N ALA A 391 25.85 -4.14 -22.76
CA ALA A 391 27.17 -4.60 -23.19
C ALA A 391 28.20 -4.64 -22.05
N ASP A 392 28.02 -3.84 -20.99
CA ASP A 392 28.95 -3.73 -19.85
C ASP A 392 28.19 -3.32 -18.58
N PHE A 393 27.87 -4.29 -17.72
CA PHE A 393 27.15 -4.06 -16.47
C PHE A 393 27.93 -3.22 -15.44
N ALA A 394 29.20 -2.89 -15.68
CA ALA A 394 29.94 -1.94 -14.84
C ALA A 394 29.66 -0.48 -15.22
N LYS A 395 29.00 -0.23 -16.35
CA LYS A 395 28.69 1.11 -16.86
C LYS A 395 27.19 1.38 -16.85
N PHE A 396 26.85 2.62 -16.60
CA PHE A 396 25.49 3.11 -16.80
C PHE A 396 25.36 3.76 -18.17
N LYS A 397 24.14 3.72 -18.71
CA LYS A 397 23.76 4.37 -19.95
C LYS A 397 22.42 5.07 -19.75
N ALA A 398 22.34 6.30 -20.24
CA ALA A 398 21.08 7.03 -20.29
C ALA A 398 20.27 6.65 -21.53
N THR A 399 18.97 6.44 -21.33
CA THR A 399 17.98 6.37 -22.41
C THR A 399 17.37 7.75 -22.57
N LYS A 400 17.78 8.47 -23.61
CA LYS A 400 17.41 9.88 -23.85
C LYS A 400 16.81 10.13 -25.25
N PRO A 401 15.62 10.74 -25.34
CA PRO A 401 14.55 10.73 -24.33
C PRO A 401 14.02 9.29 -24.12
N CYS A 402 13.25 9.06 -23.05
CA CYS A 402 12.54 7.79 -22.92
C CYS A 402 11.62 7.54 -24.14
N PRO A 403 11.61 6.32 -24.72
CA PRO A 403 10.83 6.00 -25.93
C PRO A 403 9.31 6.04 -25.68
N GLU A 404 8.53 6.01 -26.76
CA GLU A 404 7.05 5.94 -26.68
C GLU A 404 6.56 4.81 -25.77
N ASN A 405 5.43 5.03 -25.10
CA ASN A 405 4.83 4.10 -24.13
C ASN A 405 5.68 3.86 -22.87
N THR A 406 6.70 4.68 -22.65
CA THR A 406 7.47 4.70 -21.40
C THR A 406 7.52 6.11 -20.83
N TYR A 407 7.89 6.24 -19.55
CA TYR A 407 8.15 7.51 -18.90
C TYR A 407 9.42 7.42 -18.05
N GLY A 408 10.19 8.50 -18.05
CA GLY A 408 11.43 8.64 -17.31
C GLY A 408 11.22 9.18 -15.91
N VAL A 409 12.30 9.70 -15.33
CA VAL A 409 12.26 10.39 -14.04
C VAL A 409 11.51 11.72 -14.11
N ALA A 410 10.84 12.09 -13.03
CA ALA A 410 10.01 13.30 -12.97
C ALA A 410 10.84 14.59 -12.93
N ASN A 411 11.98 14.55 -12.26
CA ASN A 411 12.91 15.66 -12.06
C ASN A 411 14.33 15.22 -12.37
N GLU A 412 15.27 16.18 -12.44
CA GLU A 412 16.70 15.86 -12.44
C GLU A 412 17.01 14.91 -11.27
N THR A 413 17.64 13.78 -11.59
CA THR A 413 17.93 12.73 -10.61
C THR A 413 19.44 12.52 -10.55
N PHE A 414 20.00 12.78 -9.37
CA PHE A 414 21.43 12.66 -9.07
C PHE A 414 21.79 11.24 -8.61
N GLY A 415 23.04 10.86 -8.85
CA GLY A 415 23.58 9.55 -8.53
C GLY A 415 23.47 8.56 -9.69
N LEU A 416 24.46 7.66 -9.78
CA LEU A 416 24.40 6.48 -10.65
C LEU A 416 23.50 5.41 -10.03
N ILE A 417 22.19 5.62 -10.18
CA ILE A 417 21.16 4.70 -9.70
C ILE A 417 20.39 4.09 -10.87
N ASN A 418 19.99 2.83 -10.75
CA ASN A 418 19.20 2.17 -11.79
C ASN A 418 17.77 2.72 -11.77
N ALA A 419 17.49 3.65 -12.70
CA ALA A 419 16.20 4.31 -12.89
C ALA A 419 15.76 4.18 -14.36
N PRO A 420 15.46 2.96 -14.85
CA PRO A 420 15.11 2.74 -16.25
C PRO A 420 13.81 3.45 -16.62
N CYS A 421 13.61 3.70 -17.91
CA CYS A 421 12.31 4.17 -18.41
C CYS A 421 11.23 3.16 -18.03
N LYS A 422 10.23 3.61 -17.29
CA LYS A 422 9.14 2.77 -16.80
C LYS A 422 8.11 2.64 -17.90
N ALA A 423 7.73 1.42 -18.25
CA ALA A 423 6.66 1.19 -19.21
C ALA A 423 5.33 1.69 -18.63
N CYS A 424 4.51 2.30 -19.47
CA CYS A 424 3.10 2.49 -19.14
C CYS A 424 2.43 1.12 -18.96
N THR A 425 1.39 1.06 -18.13
CA THR A 425 0.62 -0.18 -17.96
C THR A 425 -0.05 -0.59 -19.27
N LYS A 426 -0.44 -1.87 -19.38
CA LYS A 426 -0.90 -2.52 -20.61
C LYS A 426 -1.84 -1.62 -21.44
N ASN A 427 -1.53 -1.47 -22.73
CA ASN A 427 -2.26 -0.68 -23.74
C ASN A 427 -2.41 0.83 -23.49
N LEU A 428 -1.71 1.40 -22.50
CA LEU A 428 -1.55 2.85 -22.40
C LEU A 428 -0.45 3.34 -23.35
N LYS A 429 -0.55 4.59 -23.79
CA LYS A 429 0.43 5.29 -24.63
C LYS A 429 0.92 6.55 -23.92
N SER A 430 2.20 6.84 -24.06
CA SER A 430 2.80 8.11 -23.64
C SER A 430 3.66 8.68 -24.77
N PRO A 431 3.76 10.01 -24.91
CA PRO A 431 4.69 10.63 -25.84
C PRO A 431 6.15 10.40 -25.40
N PRO A 432 7.14 10.44 -26.31
CA PRO A 432 8.56 10.36 -25.97
C PRO A 432 8.96 11.45 -24.97
N GLY A 433 9.83 11.13 -24.01
CA GLY A 433 10.30 12.08 -23.00
C GLY A 433 9.30 12.37 -21.88
N SER A 434 8.23 11.59 -21.76
CA SER A 434 7.27 11.69 -20.65
C SER A 434 7.97 11.56 -19.29
N THR A 435 7.60 12.40 -18.33
CA THR A 435 8.26 12.50 -17.01
C THR A 435 7.50 11.76 -15.89
N SER A 436 6.26 11.32 -16.16
CA SER A 436 5.42 10.69 -15.14
C SER A 436 4.36 9.76 -15.75
N PHE A 437 3.78 8.91 -14.90
CA PHE A 437 2.67 8.03 -15.26
C PHE A 437 1.41 8.81 -15.68
N ALA A 438 1.25 10.07 -15.28
CA ALA A 438 0.10 10.88 -15.70
C ALA A 438 0.07 11.16 -17.21
N ALA A 439 1.21 11.03 -17.89
CA ALA A 439 1.33 11.10 -19.34
C ALA A 439 0.96 9.78 -20.04
N CYS A 440 0.78 8.68 -19.29
CA CYS A 440 0.29 7.41 -19.81
C CYS A 440 -1.23 7.49 -19.97
N LYS A 441 -1.67 7.57 -21.21
CA LYS A 441 -3.05 7.80 -21.62
C LYS A 441 -3.63 6.59 -22.33
N ASN A 442 -4.94 6.38 -22.22
CA ASN A 442 -5.62 5.27 -22.87
C ASN A 442 -5.76 5.53 -24.37
N ARG A 443 -5.60 4.45 -25.16
CA ARG A 443 -5.92 4.48 -26.58
C ARG A 443 -7.43 4.62 -26.78
N ALA A 444 -7.83 5.16 -27.91
CA ALA A 444 -9.23 5.31 -28.27
C ALA A 444 -9.97 3.95 -28.25
N GLY A 445 -11.09 3.86 -27.53
CA GLY A 445 -11.87 2.61 -27.35
C GLY A 445 -11.32 1.65 -26.30
N PHE A 446 -10.32 2.06 -25.51
CA PHE A 446 -9.82 1.30 -24.37
C PHE A 446 -10.12 2.04 -23.07
N GLY A 447 -10.88 1.43 -22.16
CA GLY A 447 -11.14 1.98 -20.84
C GLY A 447 -10.09 1.55 -19.83
N TYR A 448 -9.77 2.43 -18.89
CA TYR A 448 -8.80 2.13 -17.82
C TYR A 448 -9.45 1.33 -16.69
N THR A 449 -8.86 0.19 -16.35
CA THR A 449 -9.21 -0.63 -15.16
C THR A 449 -7.98 -0.84 -14.30
N SER A 450 -8.13 -1.56 -13.17
CA SER A 450 -6.99 -1.92 -12.30
C SER A 450 -5.90 -2.75 -13.00
N GLU A 451 -6.21 -3.37 -14.14
CA GLU A 451 -5.28 -4.21 -14.91
C GLU A 451 -4.61 -3.45 -16.08
N GLY A 452 -4.93 -2.17 -16.27
CA GLY A 452 -4.49 -1.35 -17.41
C GLY A 452 -5.64 -0.97 -18.33
N ALA A 453 -5.32 -0.53 -19.55
CA ALA A 453 -6.33 -0.17 -20.53
C ALA A 453 -6.81 -1.43 -21.28
N ASN A 454 -8.09 -1.75 -21.13
CA ASN A 454 -8.72 -2.88 -21.81
C ASN A 454 -9.71 -2.36 -22.85
N GLN A 455 -9.78 -3.02 -24.00
CA GLN A 455 -10.72 -2.64 -25.04
C GLN A 455 -12.14 -2.75 -24.49
N CYS A 456 -12.96 -1.74 -24.75
CA CYS A 456 -14.34 -1.75 -24.29
C CYS A 456 -15.13 -2.91 -24.92
N PRO A 457 -15.97 -3.62 -24.15
CA PRO A 457 -16.86 -4.64 -24.70
C PRO A 457 -17.98 -4.00 -25.54
N ASP A 458 -18.73 -4.84 -26.26
CA ASP A 458 -19.91 -4.39 -27.00
C ASP A 458 -20.87 -3.60 -26.09
N GLY A 459 -21.34 -2.46 -26.60
CA GLY A 459 -22.23 -1.56 -25.85
C GLY A 459 -21.52 -0.57 -24.95
N PHE A 460 -20.19 -0.50 -25.00
CA PHE A 460 -19.40 0.48 -24.26
C PHE A 460 -18.42 1.23 -25.16
N TRP A 461 -18.02 2.42 -24.73
CA TRP A 461 -17.09 3.30 -25.44
C TRP A 461 -16.14 3.99 -24.46
N ALA A 462 -14.99 4.47 -24.95
CA ALA A 462 -14.06 5.29 -24.16
C ALA A 462 -13.33 6.29 -25.06
N ALA A 463 -13.34 7.56 -24.66
CA ALA A 463 -12.58 8.61 -25.32
C ALA A 463 -11.07 8.34 -25.26
N GLN A 464 -10.35 8.81 -26.27
CA GLN A 464 -8.90 8.83 -26.25
C GLN A 464 -8.40 9.82 -25.18
N ASP A 465 -7.30 9.49 -24.52
CA ASP A 465 -6.54 10.38 -23.63
C ASP A 465 -7.17 10.81 -22.29
N GLU A 466 -8.35 10.30 -21.94
CA GLU A 466 -9.05 10.69 -20.72
C GLU A 466 -8.80 9.78 -19.50
N MET A 467 -8.12 8.63 -19.65
CA MET A 467 -7.95 7.59 -18.61
C MET A 467 -9.28 7.14 -17.95
N SER A 468 -10.41 7.43 -18.57
CA SER A 468 -11.74 7.05 -18.09
C SER A 468 -11.97 5.54 -18.24
N PRO A 469 -12.79 4.91 -17.37
CA PRO A 469 -13.28 3.57 -17.61
C PRO A 469 -14.18 3.53 -18.86
N CYS A 470 -14.50 2.34 -19.34
CA CYS A 470 -15.47 2.19 -20.42
C CYS A 470 -16.85 2.67 -19.96
N GLU A 471 -17.42 3.63 -20.67
CA GLU A 471 -18.76 4.15 -20.43
C GLU A 471 -19.79 3.37 -21.22
N GLN A 472 -20.95 3.12 -20.61
CA GLN A 472 -22.03 2.40 -21.26
C GLN A 472 -22.72 3.29 -22.30
N CYS A 473 -23.01 2.74 -23.48
CA CYS A 473 -23.86 3.40 -24.45
C CYS A 473 -25.27 3.65 -23.87
N PRO A 474 -25.97 4.71 -24.30
CA PRO A 474 -27.36 4.92 -23.93
C PRO A 474 -28.25 3.71 -24.26
N PRO A 475 -29.41 3.55 -23.61
CA PRO A 475 -30.35 2.48 -23.91
C PRO A 475 -30.63 2.34 -25.42
N CYS A 476 -30.87 1.11 -25.87
CA CYS A 476 -31.15 0.80 -27.28
C CYS A 476 -29.99 1.10 -28.26
N ARG A 477 -28.76 1.29 -27.76
CA ARG A 477 -27.56 1.50 -28.57
C ARG A 477 -26.43 0.53 -28.22
N THR A 478 -25.61 0.19 -29.20
CA THR A 478 -24.41 -0.66 -29.04
C THR A 478 -23.25 -0.17 -29.89
N THR A 479 -22.02 -0.43 -29.46
CA THR A 479 -20.82 -0.33 -30.30
C THR A 479 -20.51 -1.67 -30.97
N ASP A 480 -19.62 -1.65 -31.97
CA ASP A 480 -19.05 -2.87 -32.54
C ASP A 480 -17.73 -3.20 -31.84
N TYR A 481 -17.51 -4.47 -31.51
CA TYR A 481 -16.24 -4.99 -31.04
C TYR A 481 -15.39 -5.62 -32.16
N GLU A 482 -14.16 -5.12 -32.33
CA GLU A 482 -13.15 -5.72 -33.19
C GLU A 482 -11.86 -5.91 -32.37
N PRO A 483 -11.40 -7.15 -32.11
CA PRO A 483 -10.28 -7.40 -31.20
C PRO A 483 -9.02 -6.60 -31.55
N GLY A 484 -8.52 -5.80 -30.61
CA GLY A 484 -7.32 -4.97 -30.75
C GLY A 484 -7.54 -3.63 -31.47
N ASN A 485 -8.74 -3.37 -31.99
CA ASN A 485 -9.08 -2.16 -32.73
C ASN A 485 -10.22 -1.38 -32.05
N GLY A 486 -9.86 -0.46 -31.14
CA GLY A 486 -10.82 0.38 -30.42
C GLY A 486 -11.41 1.55 -31.24
N SER A 487 -11.07 1.69 -32.52
CA SER A 487 -11.56 2.80 -33.35
C SER A 487 -13.09 2.87 -33.44
N LYS A 488 -13.78 1.72 -33.34
CA LYS A 488 -15.25 1.59 -33.33
C LYS A 488 -15.89 1.85 -31.97
N GLN A 489 -15.09 2.20 -30.96
CA GLN A 489 -15.51 2.41 -29.57
C GLN A 489 -14.89 3.70 -28.99
N ALA A 490 -14.24 4.50 -29.84
CA ALA A 490 -13.47 5.67 -29.45
C ALA A 490 -14.30 6.89 -29.01
N SER A 491 -15.62 6.86 -29.19
CA SER A 491 -16.51 8.00 -28.97
C SER A 491 -17.95 7.52 -28.79
N ILE A 492 -18.76 8.29 -28.07
CA ILE A 492 -20.20 8.08 -27.94
C ILE A 492 -20.90 8.00 -29.30
N ARG A 493 -20.35 8.65 -30.34
CA ARG A 493 -20.89 8.60 -31.71
C ARG A 493 -20.83 7.21 -32.35
N HIS A 494 -20.03 6.31 -31.80
CA HIS A 494 -19.97 4.92 -32.23
C HIS A 494 -21.04 4.03 -31.56
N CYS A 495 -21.82 4.57 -30.62
CA CYS A 495 -23.01 3.91 -30.08
C CYS A 495 -24.16 3.94 -31.12
N LYS A 496 -24.23 2.88 -31.93
CA LYS A 496 -25.21 2.67 -32.99
C LYS A 496 -26.57 2.22 -32.45
N VAL A 497 -27.65 2.63 -33.10
CA VAL A 497 -29.01 2.18 -32.79
C VAL A 497 -29.16 0.69 -33.13
N GLN A 498 -29.59 -0.10 -32.15
CA GLN A 498 -29.83 -1.53 -32.34
C GLN A 498 -31.09 -1.78 -33.20
N PRO A 499 -31.15 -2.89 -33.96
CA PRO A 499 -32.39 -3.34 -34.57
C PRO A 499 -33.51 -3.47 -33.53
N GLY A 500 -34.70 -3.00 -33.89
CA GLY A 500 -35.85 -2.90 -32.98
C GLY A 500 -36.02 -1.55 -32.30
N CYS A 501 -34.98 -0.72 -32.30
CA CYS A 501 -35.00 0.60 -31.68
C CYS A 501 -34.99 1.71 -32.74
N GLY A 502 -35.45 2.89 -32.36
CA GLY A 502 -35.37 4.10 -33.18
C GLY A 502 -35.03 5.30 -32.31
N ALA A 503 -34.29 6.26 -32.89
CA ALA A 503 -34.06 7.54 -32.25
C ALA A 503 -35.39 8.30 -32.11
N ASP A 504 -35.63 8.90 -30.94
CA ASP A 504 -36.81 9.75 -30.71
C ASP A 504 -36.65 11.04 -31.50
N THR A 505 -37.07 11.01 -32.77
CA THR A 505 -37.06 12.16 -33.65
C THR A 505 -38.50 12.51 -34.00
N THR A 506 -39.16 13.29 -33.14
CA THR A 506 -40.29 14.13 -33.56
C THR A 506 -39.88 15.16 -34.63
N SER A 507 -38.61 15.20 -35.04
CA SER A 507 -38.13 15.93 -36.21
C SER A 507 -36.98 15.18 -36.90
N PRO A 508 -37.14 14.70 -38.16
CA PRO A 508 -36.08 14.08 -38.93
C PRO A 508 -35.09 15.17 -39.40
N SER A 509 -34.29 15.71 -38.48
CA SER A 509 -33.12 16.49 -38.86
C SER A 509 -31.92 15.53 -38.94
N SER A 510 -31.56 15.19 -40.16
CA SER A 510 -30.52 14.22 -40.52
C SER A 510 -29.09 14.72 -40.29
N ASN A 511 -28.86 15.62 -39.32
CA ASN A 511 -27.57 16.29 -39.13
C ASN A 511 -27.30 16.78 -37.70
N SER A 512 -27.87 16.14 -36.67
CA SER A 512 -27.43 16.36 -35.30
C SER A 512 -26.15 15.56 -35.03
N THR A 513 -25.11 16.26 -34.58
CA THR A 513 -23.85 15.69 -34.09
C THR A 513 -23.96 14.95 -32.75
N ASP A 514 -25.16 14.95 -32.16
CA ASP A 514 -25.44 14.41 -30.84
C ASP A 514 -26.15 13.06 -30.91
N VAL A 515 -25.81 12.19 -29.98
CA VAL A 515 -26.39 10.85 -29.85
C VAL A 515 -27.76 10.98 -29.19
N ALA A 516 -28.81 11.03 -30.01
CA ALA A 516 -30.19 11.14 -29.53
C ALA A 516 -30.59 9.90 -28.70
N PRO A 517 -31.44 10.05 -27.66
CA PRO A 517 -32.05 8.92 -26.99
C PRO A 517 -32.75 8.02 -28.01
N ALA A 518 -32.56 6.71 -27.87
CA ALA A 518 -33.25 5.70 -28.66
C ALA A 518 -34.10 4.85 -27.73
N ASP A 519 -35.31 4.54 -28.17
CA ASP A 519 -36.25 3.69 -27.46
C ASP A 519 -36.74 2.56 -28.37
N LYS A 520 -37.31 1.53 -27.75
CA LYS A 520 -37.92 0.41 -28.48
C LYS A 520 -39.08 0.92 -29.32
N CYS A 521 -39.14 0.54 -30.60
CA CYS A 521 -40.24 0.96 -31.46
C CYS A 521 -41.58 0.40 -30.95
N PRO A 522 -42.64 1.23 -30.90
CA PRO A 522 -43.96 0.79 -30.43
C PRO A 522 -44.61 -0.19 -31.41
N ILE A 523 -45.65 -0.91 -30.94
CA ILE A 523 -46.38 -1.87 -31.79
C ILE A 523 -46.92 -1.17 -33.05
N GLY A 524 -46.69 -1.79 -34.22
CA GLY A 524 -47.03 -1.23 -35.54
C GLY A 524 -45.90 -0.43 -36.19
N PHE A 525 -44.76 -0.30 -35.51
CA PHE A 525 -43.53 0.30 -36.03
C PHE A 525 -42.33 -0.63 -35.82
N TYR A 526 -41.37 -0.61 -36.74
CA TYR A 526 -40.14 -1.40 -36.66
C TYR A 526 -38.91 -0.53 -36.85
N GLY A 527 -37.80 -0.92 -36.24
CA GLY A 527 -36.51 -0.26 -36.39
C GLY A 527 -35.53 -1.19 -37.08
N PRO A 528 -35.08 -0.93 -38.32
CA PRO A 528 -34.05 -1.76 -38.96
C PRO A 528 -32.68 -1.63 -38.26
N GLY A 529 -32.50 -0.65 -37.37
CA GLY A 529 -31.21 -0.31 -36.76
C GLY A 529 -30.33 0.52 -37.69
N ASP A 530 -29.13 0.85 -37.21
CA ASP A 530 -28.10 1.48 -38.05
C ASP A 530 -27.53 0.50 -39.09
N VAL A 531 -27.01 1.05 -40.20
CA VAL A 531 -26.37 0.25 -41.26
C VAL A 531 -25.13 -0.48 -40.71
N PRO A 532 -24.95 -1.79 -40.97
CA PRO A 532 -23.84 -2.57 -40.40
C PRO A 532 -22.45 -2.03 -40.73
N THR A 533 -22.30 -1.35 -41.87
CA THR A 533 -21.02 -0.82 -42.38
C THR A 533 -20.70 0.59 -41.88
N ALA A 534 -21.64 1.29 -41.25
CA ALA A 534 -21.40 2.63 -40.74
C ALA A 534 -20.65 2.55 -39.42
N ASN A 535 -19.51 3.23 -39.26
CA ASN A 535 -18.78 3.27 -37.98
C ASN A 535 -19.44 4.20 -36.96
N THR A 536 -20.17 5.22 -37.41
CA THR A 536 -20.88 6.20 -36.59
C THR A 536 -22.40 6.05 -36.73
N THR A 537 -23.15 6.38 -35.69
CA THR A 537 -24.62 6.33 -35.73
C THR A 537 -25.22 7.32 -36.74
N ALA A 538 -26.28 6.90 -37.44
CA ALA A 538 -27.07 7.74 -38.34
C ALA A 538 -28.40 8.19 -37.72
N ASN A 539 -28.70 7.81 -36.47
CA ASN A 539 -29.94 8.10 -35.74
C ASN A 539 -31.23 7.75 -36.53
N PRO A 540 -31.41 6.51 -37.04
CA PRO A 540 -32.63 6.11 -37.73
C PRO A 540 -33.83 6.09 -36.76
N GLY A 541 -34.97 6.65 -37.19
CA GLY A 541 -36.23 6.61 -36.47
C GLY A 541 -37.03 5.31 -36.73
N CYS A 542 -38.10 5.09 -35.96
CA CYS A 542 -39.00 3.96 -36.15
C CYS A 542 -39.84 4.10 -37.44
N LEU A 543 -39.84 3.07 -38.28
CA LEU A 543 -40.59 3.00 -39.53
C LEU A 543 -41.96 2.35 -39.31
N ARG A 544 -43.01 2.89 -39.92
CA ARG A 544 -44.36 2.32 -39.81
C ARG A 544 -44.48 1.04 -40.62
N CYS A 545 -45.19 0.04 -40.09
CA CYS A 545 -45.53 -1.17 -40.85
C CYS A 545 -46.45 -0.86 -42.03
N PRO A 546 -46.26 -1.53 -43.19
CA PRO A 546 -47.18 -1.45 -44.33
C PRO A 546 -48.62 -1.83 -43.95
N ALA A 547 -49.60 -1.35 -44.72
CA ALA A 547 -51.01 -1.65 -44.47
C ALA A 547 -51.28 -3.16 -44.40
N GLY A 548 -52.06 -3.60 -43.41
CA GLY A 548 -52.34 -5.02 -43.14
C GLY A 548 -51.30 -5.74 -42.28
N GLN A 549 -50.17 -5.09 -41.97
CA GLN A 549 -49.07 -5.67 -41.18
C GLN A 549 -48.92 -4.95 -39.83
N SER A 550 -48.34 -5.63 -38.85
CA SER A 550 -48.01 -5.11 -37.54
C SER A 550 -46.79 -5.84 -36.96
N THR A 551 -46.41 -5.47 -35.75
CA THR A 551 -45.35 -6.12 -34.97
C THR A 551 -45.93 -6.85 -33.77
N SER A 552 -45.42 -8.03 -33.44
CA SER A 552 -45.90 -8.85 -32.32
C SER A 552 -45.63 -8.22 -30.95
N ALA A 553 -44.56 -7.43 -30.84
CA ALA A 553 -44.16 -6.78 -29.60
C ALA A 553 -43.41 -5.45 -29.85
N PRO A 554 -43.32 -4.56 -28.85
CA PRO A 554 -42.44 -3.40 -28.90
C PRO A 554 -40.98 -3.83 -29.07
N GLY A 555 -40.22 -3.11 -29.90
CA GLY A 555 -38.82 -3.41 -30.15
C GLY A 555 -38.57 -4.36 -31.33
N SER A 556 -39.52 -4.49 -32.26
CA SER A 556 -39.40 -5.40 -33.39
C SER A 556 -38.52 -4.83 -34.50
N ALA A 557 -37.59 -5.64 -35.02
CA ALA A 557 -36.68 -5.23 -36.10
C ALA A 557 -37.34 -5.26 -37.50
N ALA A 558 -38.50 -5.89 -37.62
CA ALA A 558 -39.32 -5.96 -38.83
C ALA A 558 -40.80 -6.21 -38.46
N CYS A 559 -41.72 -6.01 -39.41
CA CYS A 559 -43.12 -6.40 -39.26
C CYS A 559 -43.25 -7.93 -39.40
N ASP A 560 -43.72 -8.59 -38.35
CA ASP A 560 -43.70 -10.05 -38.20
C ASP A 560 -45.11 -10.69 -38.06
N VAL A 561 -46.15 -9.87 -37.87
CA VAL A 561 -47.55 -10.31 -37.73
C VAL A 561 -48.50 -9.50 -38.62
N CYS A 562 -49.71 -10.02 -38.86
CA CYS A 562 -50.74 -9.24 -39.52
C CYS A 562 -51.37 -8.24 -38.54
N ALA A 563 -51.87 -7.11 -39.05
CA ALA A 563 -52.66 -6.19 -38.26
C ALA A 563 -53.97 -6.86 -37.79
N ALA A 564 -54.58 -6.37 -36.71
CA ALA A 564 -55.89 -6.86 -36.27
C ALA A 564 -56.92 -6.73 -37.40
N GLY A 565 -57.79 -7.74 -37.55
CA GLY A 565 -58.72 -7.86 -38.67
C GLY A 565 -58.10 -8.37 -39.97
N SER A 566 -56.78 -8.53 -40.05
CA SER A 566 -56.06 -9.09 -41.21
C SER A 566 -55.35 -10.40 -40.87
N GLY A 567 -55.25 -11.29 -41.86
CA GLY A 567 -54.57 -12.57 -41.76
C GLY A 567 -54.23 -13.12 -43.14
N ILE A 568 -53.30 -14.06 -43.21
CA ILE A 568 -52.90 -14.74 -44.44
C ILE A 568 -53.93 -15.85 -44.72
N GLN A 569 -54.55 -15.79 -45.91
CA GLN A 569 -55.59 -16.75 -46.31
C GLN A 569 -55.10 -17.84 -47.27
N ASP A 570 -54.00 -17.59 -47.98
CA ASP A 570 -53.45 -18.51 -48.98
C ASP A 570 -52.48 -19.55 -48.40
N GLY A 571 -52.40 -19.67 -47.07
CA GLY A 571 -51.47 -20.59 -46.38
C GLY A 571 -49.99 -20.21 -46.49
N SER A 572 -49.66 -19.00 -46.98
CA SER A 572 -48.28 -18.50 -47.01
C SER A 572 -47.80 -18.07 -45.60
N ASP A 573 -46.49 -17.99 -45.39
CA ASP A 573 -45.89 -17.50 -44.14
C ASP A 573 -45.41 -16.03 -44.22
N VAL A 574 -45.66 -15.37 -45.35
CA VAL A 574 -45.14 -14.03 -45.65
C VAL A 574 -46.13 -12.97 -45.18
N VAL A 575 -45.69 -12.10 -44.29
CA VAL A 575 -46.51 -11.02 -43.69
C VAL A 575 -47.02 -10.02 -44.75
N SER A 576 -46.42 -9.96 -45.93
CA SER A 576 -46.96 -9.18 -47.06
C SER A 576 -48.25 -9.75 -47.66
N ALA A 577 -48.61 -10.99 -47.35
CA ALA A 577 -49.84 -11.64 -47.81
C ALA A 577 -51.03 -11.46 -46.83
N CYS A 578 -50.89 -10.60 -45.81
CA CYS A 578 -51.99 -10.28 -44.90
C CYS A 578 -53.12 -9.57 -45.67
N SER A 579 -54.30 -10.19 -45.68
CA SER A 579 -55.53 -9.63 -46.26
C SER A 579 -56.63 -9.58 -45.21
N ALA A 580 -57.69 -8.83 -45.49
CA ALA A 580 -58.89 -8.77 -44.66
C ALA A 580 -59.42 -10.17 -44.31
N CYS A 581 -59.69 -10.44 -43.03
CA CYS A 581 -60.31 -11.70 -42.64
C CYS A 581 -61.72 -11.83 -43.22
N ALA A 582 -61.95 -12.95 -43.91
CA ALA A 582 -63.24 -13.29 -44.51
C ALA A 582 -64.28 -13.56 -43.42
N CYS A 583 -65.56 -13.42 -43.76
CA CYS A 583 -66.62 -13.61 -42.78
C CYS A 583 -66.64 -15.00 -42.13
N GLY A 584 -67.01 -15.03 -40.85
CA GLY A 584 -66.85 -16.21 -40.01
C GLY A 584 -65.42 -16.44 -39.54
N SER A 585 -64.50 -15.47 -39.75
CA SER A 585 -63.15 -15.50 -39.17
C SER A 585 -62.73 -14.13 -38.65
N TYR A 586 -61.84 -14.09 -37.66
CA TYR A 586 -61.32 -12.88 -37.01
C TYR A 586 -59.80 -12.95 -36.81
N SER A 587 -59.14 -11.80 -36.57
CA SER A 587 -57.71 -11.76 -36.21
C SER A 587 -57.46 -10.70 -35.16
N THR A 588 -56.78 -11.06 -34.07
CA THR A 588 -56.43 -10.15 -32.96
C THR A 588 -55.16 -9.34 -33.22
N GLY A 589 -54.52 -9.52 -34.38
CA GLY A 589 -53.26 -8.86 -34.72
C GLY A 589 -52.03 -9.41 -34.00
N GLN A 590 -52.18 -10.58 -33.33
CA GLN A 590 -51.12 -11.28 -32.60
C GLN A 590 -50.59 -12.50 -33.37
N GLY A 591 -51.09 -12.75 -34.57
CA GLY A 591 -50.77 -13.93 -35.37
C GLY A 591 -50.82 -13.62 -36.86
N LYS A 592 -50.46 -14.62 -37.66
CA LYS A 592 -50.42 -14.53 -39.12
C LYS A 592 -51.69 -15.02 -39.80
N ALA A 593 -52.59 -15.73 -39.11
CA ALA A 593 -53.77 -16.35 -39.70
C ALA A 593 -55.07 -15.76 -39.16
N CYS A 594 -56.11 -15.79 -40.00
CA CYS A 594 -57.48 -15.55 -39.55
C CYS A 594 -58.00 -16.79 -38.80
N ILE A 595 -58.59 -16.58 -37.62
CA ILE A 595 -59.13 -17.61 -36.75
C ILE A 595 -60.62 -17.78 -37.06
N ALA A 596 -61.06 -18.99 -37.40
CA ALA A 596 -62.47 -19.27 -37.63
C ALA A 596 -63.29 -19.08 -36.35
N CYS A 597 -64.50 -18.52 -36.48
CA CYS A 597 -65.45 -18.41 -35.39
C CYS A 597 -65.85 -19.80 -34.89
N PRO A 598 -65.89 -20.02 -33.56
CA PRO A 598 -66.21 -21.32 -33.00
C PRO A 598 -67.68 -21.69 -33.25
N THR A 599 -67.95 -23.00 -33.36
CA THR A 599 -69.29 -23.56 -33.42
C THR A 599 -69.92 -23.63 -32.03
N THR A 600 -71.24 -23.47 -31.96
CA THR A 600 -71.99 -23.39 -30.70
C THR A 600 -73.00 -24.54 -30.57
N PRO A 601 -72.84 -25.47 -29.61
CA PRO A 601 -73.81 -26.53 -29.36
C PRO A 601 -74.99 -26.07 -28.48
N PHE A 602 -76.19 -26.47 -28.86
CA PHE A 602 -77.46 -26.25 -28.16
C PHE A 602 -78.08 -27.60 -27.78
N ASN A 603 -78.33 -27.81 -26.49
CA ASN A 603 -78.80 -29.10 -25.96
C ASN A 603 -80.33 -29.15 -25.90
N HIS A 604 -80.91 -30.22 -26.42
CA HIS A 604 -82.32 -30.55 -26.30
C HIS A 604 -82.58 -31.42 -25.06
N HIS A 605 -83.69 -31.19 -24.36
CA HIS A 605 -84.02 -31.90 -23.12
C HIS A 605 -84.41 -33.38 -23.32
N VAL A 606 -84.71 -33.82 -24.55
CA VAL A 606 -84.84 -35.26 -24.90
C VAL A 606 -83.58 -35.86 -25.57
N GLY A 607 -82.42 -35.19 -25.48
CA GLY A 607 -81.10 -35.79 -25.77
C GLY A 607 -80.42 -35.38 -27.08
N ASP A 608 -81.11 -34.70 -27.99
CA ASP A 608 -80.51 -34.23 -29.25
C ASP A 608 -79.66 -32.96 -29.04
N THR A 609 -78.49 -32.88 -29.68
CA THR A 609 -77.65 -31.65 -29.66
C THR A 609 -77.63 -31.05 -31.05
N TYR A 610 -78.00 -29.78 -31.19
CA TYR A 610 -77.89 -29.04 -32.45
C TYR A 610 -76.68 -28.10 -32.41
N VAL A 611 -75.82 -28.14 -33.43
CA VAL A 611 -74.60 -27.34 -33.48
C VAL A 611 -74.76 -26.21 -34.50
N SER A 612 -74.71 -24.99 -34.00
CA SER A 612 -74.78 -23.77 -34.81
C SER A 612 -73.40 -23.33 -35.26
N VAL A 613 -73.26 -22.97 -36.53
CA VAL A 613 -72.01 -22.40 -37.06
C VAL A 613 -71.80 -20.99 -36.52
N GLY A 614 -70.55 -20.66 -36.19
CA GLY A 614 -70.16 -19.30 -35.82
C GLY A 614 -70.02 -18.42 -37.07
N MET A 615 -70.53 -17.19 -37.01
CA MET A 615 -70.44 -16.22 -38.08
C MET A 615 -70.02 -14.84 -37.53
N THR A 616 -69.55 -13.97 -38.42
CA THR A 616 -69.38 -12.53 -38.15
C THR A 616 -70.36 -11.75 -39.02
N PHE A 617 -70.74 -10.56 -38.58
CA PHE A 617 -71.61 -9.67 -39.37
C PHE A 617 -70.85 -8.82 -40.40
N ALA A 618 -69.52 -8.79 -40.33
CA ALA A 618 -68.66 -8.03 -41.25
C ALA A 618 -67.33 -8.75 -41.51
N ASN A 619 -66.65 -8.34 -42.58
CA ASN A 619 -65.22 -8.62 -42.83
C ASN A 619 -64.35 -7.81 -41.85
N ASN A 620 -63.08 -8.17 -41.71
CA ASN A 620 -62.11 -7.49 -40.81
C ASN A 620 -62.43 -7.58 -39.32
N ALA A 621 -63.09 -8.65 -38.89
CA ALA A 621 -63.34 -8.90 -37.47
C ALA A 621 -62.03 -8.91 -36.66
N THR A 622 -61.93 -8.04 -35.65
CA THR A 622 -60.69 -7.81 -34.88
C THR A 622 -60.55 -8.67 -33.64
N GLY A 623 -61.59 -9.44 -33.27
CA GLY A 623 -61.58 -10.22 -32.04
C GLY A 623 -62.69 -11.26 -31.94
N PRO A 624 -62.55 -12.24 -31.02
CA PRO A 624 -63.48 -13.35 -30.83
C PRO A 624 -64.89 -12.93 -30.36
N GLU A 625 -65.02 -11.73 -29.81
CA GLU A 625 -66.30 -11.12 -29.39
C GLU A 625 -67.21 -10.80 -30.57
N THR A 626 -66.64 -10.67 -31.77
CA THR A 626 -67.40 -10.42 -33.02
C THR A 626 -68.06 -11.66 -33.60
N CYS A 627 -67.76 -12.84 -33.04
CA CYS A 627 -68.34 -14.11 -33.45
C CYS A 627 -69.67 -14.38 -32.73
N VAL A 628 -70.74 -14.56 -33.51
CA VAL A 628 -72.09 -14.90 -33.03
C VAL A 628 -72.58 -16.21 -33.68
N PRO A 629 -73.45 -16.99 -33.03
CA PRO A 629 -74.00 -18.19 -33.63
C PRO A 629 -75.06 -17.81 -34.66
N ARG A 630 -75.03 -18.48 -35.82
CA ARG A 630 -76.04 -18.28 -36.87
C ARG A 630 -77.46 -18.59 -36.36
N TYR A 631 -77.59 -19.72 -35.67
CA TYR A 631 -78.80 -20.14 -34.98
C TYR A 631 -78.61 -19.98 -33.48
N ALA A 632 -79.44 -19.18 -32.82
CA ALA A 632 -79.40 -18.98 -31.37
C ALA A 632 -80.69 -19.52 -30.73
N GLN A 633 -80.55 -20.51 -29.85
CA GLN A 633 -81.66 -21.02 -29.05
C GLN A 633 -81.97 -20.05 -27.90
N LEU A 634 -83.24 -19.79 -27.67
CA LEU A 634 -83.71 -19.05 -26.49
C LEU A 634 -83.73 -19.98 -25.24
N PRO A 635 -83.17 -19.55 -24.08
CA PRO A 635 -83.04 -20.41 -22.88
C PRO A 635 -84.34 -20.58 -22.07
N ALA A 636 -84.34 -21.42 -21.01
CA ALA A 636 -85.53 -21.80 -20.24
C ALA A 636 -86.34 -20.69 -19.51
N PRO A 637 -85.83 -19.48 -19.20
CA PRO A 637 -86.68 -18.35 -18.83
C PRO A 637 -87.24 -17.61 -20.06
N ALA A 638 -87.19 -18.21 -21.27
CA ALA A 638 -87.67 -17.66 -22.53
C ALA A 638 -88.90 -18.35 -23.17
N GLY A 639 -89.71 -19.00 -22.36
CA GLY A 639 -90.97 -19.66 -22.72
C GLY A 639 -92.05 -18.79 -23.41
N ASN A 640 -93.26 -19.34 -23.47
CA ASN A 640 -93.99 -19.65 -24.71
C ASN A 640 -94.26 -18.60 -25.82
N ARG A 641 -94.00 -17.31 -25.67
CA ARG A 641 -94.13 -16.32 -26.78
C ARG A 641 -93.18 -15.14 -26.55
N LEU A 642 -92.47 -14.69 -27.58
CA LEU A 642 -91.68 -13.44 -27.59
C LEU A 642 -92.56 -12.16 -27.52
N ALA A 643 -93.73 -12.25 -26.88
CA ALA A 643 -94.85 -11.32 -27.05
C ALA A 643 -95.17 -11.04 -28.54
N LEU A 644 -94.93 -12.05 -29.39
CA LEU A 644 -95.30 -12.03 -30.81
C LEU A 644 -96.68 -12.64 -30.94
N ASN A 645 -97.56 -11.96 -31.69
CA ASN A 645 -98.90 -12.45 -32.00
C ASN A 645 -98.81 -13.71 -32.88
N ASP A 646 -99.61 -14.75 -32.62
CA ASP A 646 -99.63 -15.97 -33.44
C ASP A 646 -99.91 -15.68 -34.93
N ALA A 647 -100.56 -14.56 -35.24
CA ALA A 647 -100.81 -14.11 -36.62
C ALA A 647 -99.54 -13.77 -37.41
N VAL A 648 -98.40 -13.47 -36.77
CA VAL A 648 -97.13 -13.22 -37.48
C VAL A 648 -96.39 -14.50 -37.84
N PHE A 649 -96.83 -15.64 -37.31
CA PHE A 649 -96.24 -16.94 -37.57
C PHE A 649 -96.95 -17.62 -38.73
N THR A 650 -96.16 -18.01 -39.72
CA THR A 650 -96.62 -18.83 -40.84
C THR A 650 -96.27 -20.29 -40.57
N ALA A 651 -97.24 -21.19 -40.67
CA ALA A 651 -96.99 -22.63 -40.57
C ALA A 651 -96.10 -23.08 -41.74
N VAL A 652 -95.09 -23.91 -41.45
CA VAL A 652 -94.20 -24.48 -42.44
C VAL A 652 -94.74 -25.86 -42.81
N PRO A 653 -95.24 -26.10 -44.04
CA PRO A 653 -95.86 -27.38 -44.40
C PRO A 653 -94.87 -28.55 -44.35
N ALA A 654 -95.34 -29.66 -43.77
CA ALA A 654 -94.83 -31.05 -43.79
C ALA A 654 -93.39 -31.25 -44.34
N GLY A 655 -92.39 -31.07 -43.47
CA GLY A 655 -90.99 -31.37 -43.77
C GLY A 655 -90.07 -31.25 -42.55
N ALA A 656 -90.46 -30.46 -41.54
CA ALA A 656 -89.72 -30.29 -40.29
C ALA A 656 -90.10 -31.33 -39.24
N ALA A 657 -89.77 -32.61 -39.47
CA ALA A 657 -89.93 -33.66 -38.45
C ALA A 657 -88.87 -33.59 -37.33
N SER A 658 -87.91 -32.67 -37.45
CA SER A 658 -86.85 -32.44 -36.48
C SER A 658 -86.61 -30.95 -36.26
N VAL A 659 -86.01 -30.62 -35.11
CA VAL A 659 -85.61 -29.25 -34.75
C VAL A 659 -84.68 -28.65 -35.82
N ALA A 660 -83.69 -29.41 -36.30
CA ALA A 660 -82.76 -28.97 -37.35
C ALA A 660 -83.49 -28.62 -38.66
N ALA A 661 -84.39 -29.49 -39.13
CA ALA A 661 -85.13 -29.24 -40.36
C ALA A 661 -86.09 -28.04 -40.25
N CYS A 662 -86.62 -27.75 -39.06
CA CYS A 662 -87.39 -26.53 -38.82
C CYS A 662 -86.51 -25.29 -38.96
N ILE A 663 -85.41 -25.23 -38.21
CA ILE A 663 -84.52 -24.06 -38.15
C ILE A 663 -83.81 -23.80 -39.49
N GLU A 664 -83.34 -24.85 -40.17
CA GLU A 664 -82.62 -24.74 -41.45
C GLU A 664 -83.55 -24.34 -42.62
N ALA A 665 -84.87 -24.49 -42.47
CA ALA A 665 -85.84 -24.02 -43.45
C ALA A 665 -86.06 -22.48 -43.40
N CYS A 666 -85.41 -21.77 -42.47
CA CYS A 666 -85.32 -20.32 -42.49
C CYS A 666 -84.34 -19.84 -43.59
N PRO A 667 -84.75 -18.90 -44.46
CA PRO A 667 -83.87 -18.38 -45.51
C PRO A 667 -82.62 -17.66 -44.96
N ASP A 668 -81.47 -17.89 -45.57
CA ASP A 668 -80.17 -17.26 -45.23
C ASP A 668 -80.17 -15.73 -45.37
N THR A 669 -81.15 -15.17 -46.08
CA THR A 669 -81.29 -13.72 -46.36
C THR A 669 -82.28 -13.01 -45.43
N MET A 670 -82.96 -13.72 -44.53
CA MET A 670 -84.02 -13.16 -43.69
C MET A 670 -83.70 -13.31 -42.19
N CYS A 671 -84.08 -12.31 -41.41
CA CYS A 671 -84.26 -12.49 -39.98
C CYS A 671 -85.44 -13.43 -39.74
N CYS A 672 -85.16 -14.64 -39.24
CA CYS A 672 -86.20 -15.64 -39.06
C CYS A 672 -86.29 -16.06 -37.60
N ILE A 673 -87.50 -16.09 -37.06
CA ILE A 673 -87.82 -16.62 -35.74
C ILE A 673 -88.53 -17.95 -35.98
N ALA A 674 -87.84 -19.04 -35.66
CA ALA A 674 -88.37 -20.39 -35.84
C ALA A 674 -88.90 -20.91 -34.51
N GLN A 675 -90.16 -21.37 -34.49
CA GLN A 675 -90.78 -22.03 -33.35
C GLN A 675 -91.09 -23.48 -33.71
N TYR A 676 -90.56 -24.40 -32.92
CA TYR A 676 -90.76 -25.85 -33.05
C TYR A 676 -91.50 -26.37 -31.83
N GLU A 677 -92.62 -27.04 -32.06
CA GLU A 677 -93.45 -27.69 -31.05
C GLU A 677 -93.35 -29.21 -31.26
N ALA A 678 -92.76 -29.91 -30.30
CA ALA A 678 -92.67 -31.37 -30.33
C ALA A 678 -94.07 -31.98 -30.13
N GLY A 679 -94.49 -32.85 -31.06
CA GLY A 679 -95.76 -33.54 -30.97
C GLY A 679 -95.86 -34.38 -29.69
N SER A 680 -96.97 -34.26 -28.95
CA SER A 680 -97.25 -35.08 -27.76
C SER A 680 -98.55 -35.88 -27.94
N GLY A 681 -98.60 -37.10 -27.39
CA GLY A 681 -99.82 -37.92 -27.37
C GLY A 681 -100.42 -38.30 -28.73
N GLY A 682 -99.61 -38.42 -29.78
CA GLY A 682 -100.07 -38.75 -31.14
C GLY A 682 -100.34 -37.54 -32.05
N SER A 683 -100.14 -36.31 -31.56
CA SER A 683 -100.17 -35.09 -32.39
C SER A 683 -98.87 -34.95 -33.19
N PRO A 684 -98.89 -34.50 -34.46
CA PRO A 684 -97.68 -34.23 -35.23
C PRO A 684 -96.90 -33.04 -34.67
N ALA A 685 -95.58 -33.03 -34.85
CA ALA A 685 -94.76 -31.86 -34.55
C ALA A 685 -95.16 -30.67 -35.44
N VAL A 686 -95.13 -29.45 -34.89
CA VAL A 686 -95.54 -28.23 -35.59
C VAL A 686 -94.34 -27.28 -35.67
N CYS A 687 -94.02 -26.81 -36.88
CA CYS A 687 -92.99 -25.82 -37.13
C CYS A 687 -93.62 -24.55 -37.71
N LYS A 688 -93.28 -23.39 -37.15
CA LYS A 688 -93.81 -22.08 -37.56
C LYS A 688 -92.70 -21.04 -37.64
N HIS A 689 -92.71 -20.22 -38.69
CA HIS A 689 -91.71 -19.17 -38.90
C HIS A 689 -92.35 -17.78 -38.93
N ALA A 690 -91.72 -16.83 -38.23
CA ALA A 690 -91.91 -15.40 -38.47
C ALA A 690 -90.67 -14.87 -39.20
N LYS A 691 -90.86 -14.27 -40.39
CA LYS A 691 -89.78 -13.85 -41.28
C LYS A 691 -89.82 -12.35 -41.50
N LEU A 692 -88.67 -11.70 -41.32
CA LEU A 692 -88.45 -10.27 -41.55
C LEU A 692 -87.20 -10.06 -42.41
N ALA A 693 -87.15 -8.96 -43.16
CA ALA A 693 -85.93 -8.59 -43.88
C ALA A 693 -84.89 -7.99 -42.90
N PRO A 694 -83.59 -8.31 -43.01
CA PRO A 694 -82.56 -7.62 -42.24
C PRO A 694 -82.47 -6.15 -42.64
N THR A 695 -82.05 -5.30 -41.71
CA THR A 695 -81.73 -3.89 -41.96
C THR A 695 -80.34 -3.56 -41.45
N GLY A 696 -79.70 -2.57 -42.07
CA GLY A 696 -78.43 -2.02 -41.62
C GLY A 696 -78.48 -1.53 -40.16
N PRO A 697 -77.33 -1.45 -39.48
CA PRO A 697 -77.25 -1.02 -38.08
C PRO A 697 -77.74 0.41 -37.85
N VAL A 698 -77.91 1.23 -38.91
CA VAL A 698 -78.51 2.55 -38.84
C VAL A 698 -79.20 2.88 -40.18
N SER A 699 -80.48 2.54 -40.35
CA SER A 699 -81.27 3.16 -41.43
C SER A 699 -81.73 4.53 -40.96
N ALA A 700 -81.48 5.59 -41.74
CA ALA A 700 -81.82 6.98 -41.42
C ALA A 700 -83.33 7.27 -41.26
N ASP A 701 -84.20 6.29 -41.55
CA ASP A 701 -85.64 6.42 -41.41
C ASP A 701 -86.13 5.87 -40.06
N ALA A 702 -86.14 6.74 -39.04
CA ALA A 702 -86.64 6.42 -37.70
C ALA A 702 -88.14 6.07 -37.66
N SER A 703 -88.89 6.26 -38.76
CA SER A 703 -90.33 5.99 -38.84
C SER A 703 -90.66 4.50 -39.02
N ILE A 704 -89.68 3.67 -39.42
CA ILE A 704 -89.87 2.24 -39.65
C ILE A 704 -89.75 1.46 -38.32
N PRO A 705 -90.75 0.65 -37.93
CA PRO A 705 -90.65 -0.20 -36.75
C PRO A 705 -89.58 -1.28 -36.98
N ARG A 706 -88.70 -1.47 -36.00
CA ARG A 706 -87.54 -2.37 -36.10
C ARG A 706 -87.46 -3.31 -34.93
N LEU A 707 -87.10 -4.56 -35.22
CA LEU A 707 -86.82 -5.58 -34.22
C LEU A 707 -85.31 -5.74 -34.08
N PHE A 708 -84.82 -5.66 -32.86
CA PHE A 708 -83.45 -5.96 -32.47
C PHE A 708 -83.47 -7.22 -31.62
N TYR A 709 -82.70 -8.24 -31.98
CA TYR A 709 -82.50 -9.38 -31.10
C TYR A 709 -81.03 -9.59 -30.78
N LYS A 710 -80.82 -10.02 -29.55
CA LYS A 710 -79.52 -10.18 -28.91
C LYS A 710 -78.98 -11.57 -29.19
N LEU A 711 -77.75 -11.64 -29.68
CA LEU A 711 -77.05 -12.91 -29.88
C LEU A 711 -75.96 -13.09 -28.83
N PRO A 712 -75.85 -14.28 -28.22
CA PRO A 712 -74.74 -14.59 -27.32
C PRO A 712 -73.44 -14.80 -28.14
N PRO A 713 -72.25 -14.44 -27.61
CA PRO A 713 -71.00 -14.62 -28.35
C PRO A 713 -70.60 -16.10 -28.43
N SER A 714 -70.27 -16.59 -29.63
CA SER A 714 -69.98 -18.02 -29.86
C SER A 714 -68.82 -18.54 -29.02
N SER A 715 -67.81 -17.71 -28.78
CA SER A 715 -66.61 -18.07 -28.01
C SER A 715 -66.92 -18.36 -26.53
N LEU A 716 -67.84 -17.60 -25.91
CA LEU A 716 -68.24 -17.84 -24.52
C LEU A 716 -69.15 -19.06 -24.39
N ILE A 717 -70.01 -19.32 -25.38
CA ILE A 717 -70.93 -20.47 -25.33
C ILE A 717 -70.18 -21.78 -25.59
N ALA A 718 -69.20 -21.76 -26.51
CA ALA A 718 -68.31 -22.91 -26.75
C ALA A 718 -67.52 -23.31 -25.49
N ALA A 719 -67.27 -22.36 -24.57
CA ALA A 719 -66.64 -22.60 -23.28
C ALA A 719 -67.59 -23.19 -22.19
N ALA A 720 -68.81 -23.59 -22.56
CA ALA A 720 -69.73 -24.47 -21.83
C ALA A 720 -70.34 -23.98 -20.49
N SER A 721 -70.27 -22.69 -20.13
CA SER A 721 -70.98 -22.19 -18.94
C SER A 721 -72.46 -21.87 -19.24
N VAL A 722 -73.37 -22.23 -18.33
CA VAL A 722 -74.81 -21.94 -18.46
C VAL A 722 -75.09 -20.43 -18.44
N SER A 723 -74.22 -19.62 -17.80
CA SER A 723 -74.35 -18.15 -17.80
C SER A 723 -73.88 -17.49 -19.09
N ALA A 724 -72.95 -18.09 -19.86
CA ALA A 724 -72.54 -17.57 -21.16
C ALA A 724 -73.69 -17.58 -22.18
N LYS A 725 -74.65 -18.49 -22.02
CA LYS A 725 -75.84 -18.57 -22.87
C LYS A 725 -76.77 -17.37 -22.70
N THR A 726 -76.65 -16.59 -21.61
CA THR A 726 -77.50 -15.42 -21.29
C THR A 726 -76.79 -14.07 -21.36
N GLN A 727 -75.50 -14.04 -21.72
CA GLN A 727 -74.71 -12.81 -21.87
C GLN A 727 -74.84 -12.20 -23.27
N SER A 728 -74.84 -10.86 -23.35
CA SER A 728 -74.83 -10.14 -24.63
C SER A 728 -73.45 -10.20 -25.25
N SER A 729 -73.40 -10.36 -26.57
CA SER A 729 -72.23 -9.93 -27.34
C SER A 729 -72.21 -8.41 -27.57
N SER A 730 -73.26 -7.69 -27.13
CA SER A 730 -73.58 -6.31 -27.52
C SER A 730 -73.69 -6.12 -29.04
N LEU A 731 -73.80 -7.23 -29.78
CA LEU A 731 -74.12 -7.26 -31.20
C LEU A 731 -75.60 -7.63 -31.34
N TYR A 732 -76.33 -6.78 -32.05
CA TYR A 732 -77.74 -6.96 -32.36
C TYR A 732 -77.90 -7.24 -33.85
N MET A 733 -78.77 -8.18 -34.18
CA MET A 733 -79.33 -8.25 -35.54
C MET A 733 -80.57 -7.36 -35.59
N THR A 734 -80.64 -6.53 -36.64
CA THR A 734 -81.74 -5.59 -36.84
C THR A 734 -82.62 -6.05 -38.00
N CYS A 735 -83.92 -6.03 -37.81
CA CYS A 735 -84.90 -6.57 -38.74
C CYS A 735 -86.07 -5.60 -38.96
N ASN A 736 -86.47 -5.42 -40.22
CA ASN A 736 -87.58 -4.55 -40.61
C ASN A 736 -88.93 -5.19 -40.25
N MET A 737 -89.73 -4.53 -39.42
CA MET A 737 -91.06 -5.02 -39.01
C MET A 737 -92.23 -4.48 -39.84
N SER A 738 -92.01 -3.67 -40.88
CA SER A 738 -93.07 -3.17 -41.77
C SER A 738 -94.03 -4.27 -42.29
N PRO A 739 -93.59 -5.51 -42.60
CA PRO A 739 -94.50 -6.57 -43.03
C PRO A 739 -95.58 -6.96 -42.01
N TRP A 740 -95.39 -6.64 -40.72
CA TRP A 740 -96.37 -6.90 -39.66
C TRP A 740 -97.39 -5.76 -39.48
N GLY A 741 -97.38 -4.76 -40.36
CA GLY A 741 -98.38 -3.70 -40.41
C GLY A 741 -98.38 -2.78 -39.18
N ALA A 742 -99.56 -2.46 -38.66
CA ALA A 742 -99.74 -1.56 -37.52
C ALA A 742 -99.47 -2.19 -36.15
N LEU A 743 -99.29 -3.52 -36.10
CA LEU A 743 -99.16 -4.30 -34.86
C LEU A 743 -98.03 -3.81 -33.92
N PRO A 744 -96.84 -3.39 -34.41
CA PRO A 744 -95.80 -2.82 -33.54
C PRO A 744 -96.17 -1.44 -33.00
N GLY A 745 -96.89 -0.62 -33.78
CA GLY A 745 -97.29 0.74 -33.40
C GLY A 745 -98.44 0.79 -32.39
N SER A 746 -99.35 -0.20 -32.43
CA SER A 746 -100.43 -0.38 -31.46
C SER A 746 -99.97 -1.06 -30.16
N GLY A 747 -98.75 -1.58 -30.12
CA GLY A 747 -98.23 -2.33 -28.97
C GLY A 747 -98.86 -3.72 -28.82
N GLU A 748 -99.45 -4.26 -29.90
CA GLU A 748 -99.98 -5.63 -29.95
C GLU A 748 -98.87 -6.68 -30.13
N ILE A 749 -97.66 -6.24 -30.48
CA ILE A 749 -96.44 -7.04 -30.51
C ILE A 749 -95.41 -6.39 -29.59
N GLY A 750 -94.87 -7.17 -28.65
CA GLY A 750 -94.01 -6.69 -27.57
C GLY A 750 -94.78 -6.45 -26.27
N THR A 751 -94.06 -6.16 -25.19
CA THR A 751 -94.70 -5.95 -23.88
C THR A 751 -95.21 -4.53 -23.75
N SER A 752 -96.49 -4.33 -24.05
CA SER A 752 -97.16 -3.06 -23.78
C SER A 752 -97.14 -2.74 -22.28
N PRO A 753 -96.97 -1.46 -21.88
CA PRO A 753 -97.21 -1.03 -20.50
C PRO A 753 -98.70 -1.13 -20.10
N ASN A 754 -99.60 -1.46 -21.05
CA ASN A 754 -100.99 -1.76 -20.76
C ASN A 754 -101.19 -3.29 -20.60
N PRO A 755 -101.31 -3.81 -19.36
CA PRO A 755 -101.51 -5.25 -19.10
C PRO A 755 -102.83 -5.80 -19.65
N ALA A 756 -103.79 -4.96 -20.08
CA ALA A 756 -105.05 -5.40 -20.66
C ALA A 756 -104.96 -5.83 -22.13
N LEU A 757 -103.87 -5.50 -22.83
CA LEU A 757 -103.69 -5.78 -24.27
C LEU A 757 -102.87 -7.05 -24.54
N VAL A 758 -102.32 -7.70 -23.50
CA VAL A 758 -101.46 -8.87 -23.62
C VAL A 758 -101.85 -9.88 -22.53
N GLU A 759 -102.84 -10.73 -22.85
CA GLU A 759 -103.31 -11.93 -22.12
C GLU A 759 -103.54 -11.80 -20.59
N GLU A 760 -104.80 -11.96 -20.21
CA GLU A 760 -105.30 -11.99 -18.83
C GLU A 760 -104.58 -13.08 -17.99
N ALA A 761 -103.93 -12.64 -16.91
CA ALA A 761 -103.33 -13.43 -15.84
C ALA A 761 -101.94 -14.08 -16.12
N LYS A 762 -100.87 -13.29 -15.96
CA LYS A 762 -99.69 -13.56 -15.09
C LYS A 762 -98.64 -12.44 -15.19
N GLN A 763 -98.06 -12.08 -14.04
CA GLN A 763 -97.03 -11.05 -13.76
C GLN A 763 -96.32 -10.41 -14.96
N THR A 764 -96.71 -9.18 -15.30
CA THR A 764 -95.98 -8.33 -16.24
C THR A 764 -94.73 -7.74 -15.57
N VAL A 765 -93.53 -8.10 -16.03
CA VAL A 765 -92.29 -7.40 -15.66
C VAL A 765 -92.29 -6.01 -16.31
N GLU A 766 -92.49 -4.95 -15.54
CA GLU A 766 -92.32 -3.58 -16.00
C GLU A 766 -90.91 -3.42 -16.59
N TRP A 767 -90.84 -3.21 -17.91
CA TRP A 767 -89.65 -2.64 -18.53
C TRP A 767 -89.80 -1.13 -18.39
N ASP A 768 -88.75 -0.45 -17.93
CA ASP A 768 -88.76 1.00 -17.75
C ASP A 768 -88.92 1.71 -19.11
N ALA A 769 -90.18 1.86 -19.53
CA ALA A 769 -90.56 2.52 -20.76
C ALA A 769 -90.14 3.99 -20.78
N ALA A 770 -89.76 4.58 -19.64
CA ALA A 770 -89.31 5.97 -19.57
C ALA A 770 -87.88 6.17 -20.12
N GLY A 771 -87.04 5.13 -20.16
CA GLY A 771 -85.64 5.21 -20.61
C GLY A 771 -85.37 4.89 -22.09
N CYS A 772 -86.35 4.38 -22.83
CA CYS A 772 -86.22 3.96 -24.24
C CYS A 772 -86.79 5.02 -25.19
N THR A 773 -86.05 6.12 -25.36
CA THR A 773 -86.40 7.27 -26.22
C THR A 773 -85.82 7.16 -27.63
N ASP A 774 -84.68 6.48 -27.77
CA ASP A 774 -83.98 6.24 -29.03
C ASP A 774 -83.37 4.83 -29.04
N GLU A 775 -82.99 4.38 -30.22
CA GLU A 775 -82.43 3.03 -30.45
C GLU A 775 -81.25 2.70 -29.53
N ALA A 776 -80.33 3.65 -29.31
CA ALA A 776 -79.15 3.43 -28.46
C ALA A 776 -79.53 3.32 -26.98
N SER A 777 -80.51 4.09 -26.51
CA SER A 777 -81.01 4.02 -25.14
C SER A 777 -81.78 2.71 -24.89
N CYS A 778 -82.57 2.25 -25.86
CA CYS A 778 -83.26 0.95 -25.80
C CYS A 778 -82.27 -0.22 -25.81
N GLY A 779 -81.23 -0.15 -26.65
CA GLY A 779 -80.14 -1.11 -26.68
C GLY A 779 -79.40 -1.22 -25.34
N ARG A 780 -78.98 -0.09 -24.76
CA ARG A 780 -78.35 -0.08 -23.42
C ARG A 780 -79.26 -0.69 -22.35
N SER A 781 -80.54 -0.31 -22.32
CA SER A 781 -81.51 -0.85 -21.37
C SER A 781 -81.71 -2.36 -21.52
N CYS A 782 -81.65 -2.87 -22.76
CA CYS A 782 -81.72 -4.30 -23.04
C CYS A 782 -80.43 -5.03 -22.63
N ASP A 783 -79.26 -4.45 -22.89
CA ASP A 783 -77.97 -5.03 -22.50
C ASP A 783 -77.81 -5.14 -20.97
N THR A 784 -78.31 -4.16 -20.22
CA THR A 784 -78.30 -4.17 -18.75
C THR A 784 -79.27 -5.18 -18.13
N ASN A 785 -80.27 -5.66 -18.88
CA ASN A 785 -81.28 -6.59 -18.38
C ASN A 785 -81.04 -8.00 -18.95
N ALA A 786 -80.64 -8.94 -18.08
CA ALA A 786 -80.39 -10.33 -18.46
C ALA A 786 -81.64 -11.06 -19.01
N ALA A 787 -82.85 -10.56 -18.74
CA ALA A 787 -84.09 -11.11 -19.27
C ALA A 787 -84.49 -10.52 -20.65
N CYS A 788 -83.79 -9.47 -21.12
CA CYS A 788 -84.06 -8.87 -22.43
C CYS A 788 -83.29 -9.62 -23.53
N TRP A 789 -84.04 -10.29 -24.40
CA TRP A 789 -83.52 -11.03 -25.56
C TRP A 789 -83.59 -10.26 -26.87
N GLY A 790 -84.23 -9.10 -26.81
CA GLY A 790 -84.41 -8.21 -27.93
C GLY A 790 -85.40 -7.12 -27.56
N TYR A 791 -85.53 -6.15 -28.44
CA TYR A 791 -86.48 -5.05 -28.28
C TYR A 791 -87.01 -4.62 -29.64
N ILE A 792 -88.23 -4.10 -29.64
CA ILE A 792 -88.88 -3.47 -30.77
C ILE A 792 -88.74 -1.97 -30.56
N TYR A 793 -88.22 -1.27 -31.56
CA TYR A 793 -88.17 0.19 -31.59
C TYR A 793 -89.17 0.73 -32.60
N VAL A 794 -90.01 1.64 -32.15
CA VAL A 794 -90.89 2.49 -32.94
C VAL A 794 -90.55 3.94 -32.58
N GLN A 795 -90.71 4.89 -33.49
CA GLN A 795 -90.36 6.28 -33.18
C GLN A 795 -91.08 6.78 -31.91
N GLY A 796 -90.30 7.15 -30.88
CA GLY A 796 -90.81 7.63 -29.60
C GLY A 796 -91.39 6.56 -28.65
N LYS A 797 -91.32 5.27 -29.01
CA LYS A 797 -91.78 4.15 -28.15
C LYS A 797 -90.93 2.90 -28.41
N GLY A 798 -90.51 2.21 -27.36
CA GLY A 798 -90.01 0.84 -27.54
C GLY A 798 -90.77 -0.17 -26.71
N PHE A 799 -90.57 -1.43 -27.05
CA PHE A 799 -91.11 -2.57 -26.31
C PHE A 799 -90.03 -3.65 -26.20
N ALA A 800 -89.80 -4.20 -25.00
CA ALA A 800 -88.90 -5.34 -24.86
C ALA A 800 -89.56 -6.61 -25.42
N LEU A 801 -88.75 -7.49 -26.01
CA LEU A 801 -89.11 -8.89 -26.17
C LEU A 801 -88.89 -9.58 -24.82
N ARG A 802 -89.93 -10.24 -24.30
CA ARG A 802 -89.85 -11.01 -23.05
C ARG A 802 -89.52 -12.47 -23.31
N GLY A 803 -88.88 -13.06 -22.31
CA GLY A 803 -88.86 -14.49 -22.11
C GLY A 803 -89.90 -14.94 -21.07
N GLY A 804 -90.67 -15.99 -21.36
CA GLY A 804 -91.64 -16.60 -20.43
C GLY A 804 -91.14 -17.86 -19.70
N GLU A 805 -91.98 -18.57 -18.97
CA GLU A 805 -91.64 -19.91 -18.44
C GLU A 805 -91.98 -20.98 -19.48
N ASP A 806 -91.09 -21.96 -19.65
CA ASP A 806 -91.13 -23.00 -20.67
C ASP A 806 -92.42 -23.84 -20.55
N GLN A 807 -93.25 -23.91 -21.60
CA GLN A 807 -94.21 -25.02 -21.67
C GLN A 807 -93.48 -26.24 -22.19
N ILE A 808 -93.68 -27.36 -21.51
CA ILE A 808 -93.09 -28.64 -21.85
C ILE A 808 -93.42 -28.96 -23.33
N GLY A 809 -92.42 -28.88 -24.22
CA GLY A 809 -92.53 -29.28 -25.62
C GLY A 809 -92.30 -28.21 -26.70
N THR A 810 -92.21 -26.91 -26.38
CA THR A 810 -92.05 -25.83 -27.39
C THR A 810 -90.68 -25.15 -27.30
N ARG A 811 -90.01 -24.86 -28.43
CA ARG A 811 -88.71 -24.15 -28.46
C ARG A 811 -88.66 -23.12 -29.59
N SER A 812 -88.01 -21.99 -29.32
CA SER A 812 -87.85 -20.87 -30.26
C SER A 812 -86.38 -20.55 -30.51
N PHE A 813 -86.07 -20.22 -31.77
CA PHE A 813 -84.72 -19.91 -32.24
C PHE A 813 -84.73 -18.60 -33.02
N PHE A 814 -83.70 -17.77 -32.78
CA PHE A 814 -83.34 -16.72 -33.71
C PHE A 814 -82.40 -17.30 -34.77
N VAL A 815 -82.77 -17.12 -36.03
CA VAL A 815 -81.95 -17.47 -37.18
C VAL A 815 -81.47 -16.19 -37.83
N SER A 816 -80.17 -15.95 -37.69
CA SER A 816 -79.50 -14.76 -38.20
C SER A 816 -79.19 -14.92 -39.68
N PRO A 817 -79.45 -13.89 -40.50
CA PRO A 817 -79.07 -13.91 -41.89
C PRO A 817 -77.56 -13.84 -42.04
N GLU A 818 -77.02 -14.52 -43.05
CA GLU A 818 -75.60 -14.47 -43.39
C GLU A 818 -75.33 -13.24 -44.25
N VAL A 819 -75.39 -12.07 -43.62
CA VAL A 819 -75.23 -10.75 -44.26
C VAL A 819 -73.99 -10.64 -45.16
N CYS A 820 -72.93 -11.37 -44.82
CA CYS A 820 -71.70 -11.43 -45.59
C CYS A 820 -71.75 -12.23 -46.90
N LYS A 821 -72.66 -13.21 -47.05
CA LYS A 821 -72.71 -14.06 -48.26
C LYS A 821 -73.42 -13.38 -49.43
N PHE A 822 -74.25 -12.38 -49.16
CA PHE A 822 -75.12 -11.76 -50.17
C PHE A 822 -74.71 -10.35 -50.58
N GLY A 823 -73.55 -9.86 -50.11
CA GLY A 823 -72.96 -8.62 -50.59
C GLY A 823 -73.94 -7.45 -50.56
N ILE A 824 -74.53 -7.16 -49.40
CA ILE A 824 -75.33 -5.94 -49.24
C ILE A 824 -74.36 -4.76 -49.37
N ASP A 825 -74.47 -4.01 -50.46
CA ASP A 825 -73.59 -2.91 -50.85
C ASP A 825 -73.25 -1.97 -49.67
N GLU A 826 -71.94 -1.82 -49.43
CA GLU A 826 -71.16 -0.72 -48.80
C GLU A 826 -71.67 0.08 -47.58
N ALA A 827 -72.86 -0.11 -47.04
CA ALA A 827 -73.41 0.72 -45.95
C ALA A 827 -73.30 0.11 -44.53
N MET A 828 -72.73 -1.09 -44.38
CA MET A 828 -72.63 -1.81 -43.10
C MET A 828 -71.25 -1.75 -42.43
N ALA A 829 -70.31 -0.93 -42.92
CA ALA A 829 -69.07 -0.67 -42.20
C ALA A 829 -69.38 0.13 -40.93
N VAL A 830 -69.53 -0.57 -39.81
CA VAL A 830 -69.45 0.03 -38.48
C VAL A 830 -68.08 0.72 -38.40
N PRO A 831 -67.98 2.05 -38.29
CA PRO A 831 -66.71 2.65 -37.91
C PRO A 831 -66.36 2.08 -36.53
N PRO A 832 -65.09 1.69 -36.28
CA PRO A 832 -64.71 1.21 -34.96
C PRO A 832 -65.19 2.23 -33.93
N ILE A 833 -65.91 1.75 -32.91
CA ILE A 833 -66.14 2.55 -31.70
C ILE A 833 -64.74 2.76 -31.12
N ILE A 834 -64.10 3.84 -31.51
CA ILE A 834 -63.06 4.46 -30.73
C ILE A 834 -63.81 4.92 -29.48
N LEU A 835 -63.75 4.12 -28.42
CA LEU A 835 -63.89 4.65 -27.07
C LEU A 835 -63.04 5.92 -27.04
N PRO A 836 -63.61 7.12 -26.80
CA PRO A 836 -62.78 8.27 -26.57
C PRO A 836 -61.93 7.92 -25.36
N ILE A 837 -60.62 7.76 -25.59
CA ILE A 837 -59.66 7.92 -24.52
C ILE A 837 -59.98 9.31 -23.96
N LEU A 838 -60.43 9.32 -22.71
CA LEU A 838 -60.67 10.54 -21.94
C LEU A 838 -59.57 11.56 -22.27
N PRO A 839 -59.90 12.79 -22.69
CA PRO A 839 -58.90 13.85 -22.68
C PRO A 839 -58.48 14.02 -21.22
N VAL A 840 -57.19 13.81 -20.94
CA VAL A 840 -56.58 14.30 -19.71
C VAL A 840 -56.73 15.82 -19.75
N LEU A 841 -57.66 16.34 -18.95
CA LEU A 841 -57.84 17.77 -18.77
C LEU A 841 -56.55 18.40 -18.20
N PRO A 842 -56.12 19.58 -18.69
CA PRO A 842 -55.06 20.35 -18.07
C PRO A 842 -55.48 20.86 -16.68
N PRO A 843 -54.53 21.12 -15.76
CA PRO A 843 -54.86 21.67 -14.44
C PRO A 843 -55.53 23.05 -14.58
N PRO A 844 -56.59 23.34 -13.82
CA PRO A 844 -57.31 24.60 -13.93
C PRO A 844 -56.48 25.75 -13.34
N SER A 845 -56.36 26.83 -14.11
CA SER A 845 -55.86 28.12 -13.63
C SER A 845 -57.03 29.07 -13.33
N THR A 846 -57.12 29.43 -12.05
CA THR A 846 -57.70 30.67 -11.44
C THR A 846 -59.21 30.92 -11.54
N PRO A 847 -59.81 31.53 -10.48
CA PRO A 847 -60.24 32.93 -10.63
C PRO A 847 -60.11 33.79 -9.34
N PRO A 848 -60.29 35.12 -9.44
CA PRO A 848 -59.91 36.07 -8.39
C PRO A 848 -61.06 36.52 -7.45
N THR A 849 -60.61 37.08 -6.32
CA THR A 849 -61.20 38.10 -5.42
C THR A 849 -62.38 37.76 -4.47
N THR A 850 -62.04 37.74 -3.16
CA THR A 850 -62.68 38.29 -1.92
C THR A 850 -64.21 38.48 -1.84
N PRO A 851 -64.88 38.26 -0.67
CA PRO A 851 -64.49 38.80 0.65
C PRO A 851 -64.79 37.91 1.91
N THR A 852 -64.33 38.41 3.06
CA THR A 852 -64.40 37.93 4.48
C THR A 852 -65.82 37.54 4.99
N PRO A 853 -65.96 36.56 5.91
CA PRO A 853 -66.22 36.87 7.35
C PRO A 853 -65.63 35.86 8.39
N ALA A 854 -65.53 36.31 9.66
CA ALA A 854 -65.12 35.60 10.89
C ALA A 854 -66.29 34.79 11.55
N PRO A 855 -66.19 34.18 12.77
CA PRO A 855 -65.10 33.55 13.56
C PRO A 855 -65.42 32.09 14.07
N ALA A 856 -64.44 31.44 14.73
CA ALA A 856 -64.47 30.10 15.37
C ALA A 856 -65.42 29.96 16.60
N PRO A 857 -65.82 28.74 17.06
CA PRO A 857 -65.10 27.95 18.12
C PRO A 857 -65.36 26.39 18.07
N PRO A 858 -65.17 25.58 19.14
CA PRO A 858 -63.98 24.80 19.53
C PRO A 858 -64.18 23.24 19.49
N PRO A 859 -63.19 22.41 19.87
CA PRO A 859 -63.14 20.98 19.52
C PRO A 859 -63.68 20.03 20.62
N PRO A 860 -63.85 18.73 20.30
CA PRO A 860 -63.50 17.72 21.30
C PRO A 860 -62.71 16.51 20.78
N ALA A 861 -61.73 16.16 21.62
CA ALA A 861 -61.26 14.84 22.05
C ALA A 861 -60.59 13.86 21.05
N THR A 862 -59.31 13.66 21.35
CA THR A 862 -58.40 12.53 21.10
C THR A 862 -59.03 11.13 21.26
N PRO A 863 -58.53 10.12 20.54
CA PRO A 863 -57.53 9.24 21.16
C PRO A 863 -56.32 8.89 20.27
N THR A 864 -55.18 8.72 20.94
CA THR A 864 -53.83 8.33 20.46
C THR A 864 -53.58 6.87 20.93
N PRO A 865 -52.49 6.16 20.56
CA PRO A 865 -51.93 5.78 19.24
C PRO A 865 -51.57 4.27 19.14
N ALA A 866 -51.11 3.81 17.97
CA ALA A 866 -49.99 2.83 17.79
C ALA A 866 -49.58 2.77 16.28
N PRO A 867 -48.37 2.31 15.90
CA PRO A 867 -47.15 3.11 15.77
C PRO A 867 -46.64 3.24 14.32
N GLU A 868 -45.87 4.30 14.10
CA GLU A 868 -45.16 4.65 12.86
C GLU A 868 -44.02 3.67 12.50
N SER A 869 -43.81 3.48 11.20
CA SER A 869 -42.56 2.95 10.62
C SER A 869 -41.54 4.08 10.36
N PRO A 870 -40.23 3.86 10.57
CA PRO A 870 -39.23 4.92 10.53
C PRO A 870 -38.56 5.12 9.16
N ALA A 871 -38.40 6.42 8.85
CA ALA A 871 -37.28 7.16 8.28
C ALA A 871 -36.27 6.51 7.30
N THR A 872 -36.20 7.21 6.16
CA THR A 872 -35.19 7.38 5.12
C THR A 872 -33.71 7.25 5.54
N SER A 873 -32.92 6.60 4.68
CA SER A 873 -31.53 6.16 4.87
C SER A 873 -30.46 7.28 4.83
N CYS A 874 -29.59 7.30 5.85
CA CYS A 874 -28.31 8.02 5.85
C CYS A 874 -27.17 7.06 5.47
N SER A 875 -26.66 7.11 4.24
CA SER A 875 -25.48 6.34 3.83
C SER A 875 -24.65 7.12 2.80
N VAL A 876 -23.78 8.03 3.28
CA VAL A 876 -22.67 8.53 2.46
C VAL A 876 -21.41 8.47 3.33
N PRO A 877 -20.37 7.74 2.89
CA PRO A 877 -19.12 7.60 3.64
C PRO A 877 -18.32 8.91 3.71
N VAL A 878 -17.68 9.17 4.85
CA VAL A 878 -16.70 10.25 5.02
C VAL A 878 -15.31 9.62 4.96
N THR A 879 -14.42 10.15 4.12
CA THR A 879 -13.05 9.62 3.96
C THR A 879 -12.07 10.57 4.64
N GLU A 880 -11.32 10.08 5.63
CA GLU A 880 -10.28 10.87 6.29
C GLU A 880 -8.90 10.40 5.83
N VAL A 881 -8.05 11.35 5.43
CA VAL A 881 -6.67 11.10 5.02
C VAL A 881 -5.80 11.06 6.28
N THR A 882 -5.40 9.87 6.69
CA THR A 882 -4.42 9.71 7.78
C THR A 882 -3.02 9.53 7.21
N THR A 883 -1.99 9.68 8.03
CA THR A 883 -0.60 9.33 7.66
C THR A 883 -0.42 7.85 7.31
N ALA A 884 -1.43 7.00 7.52
CA ALA A 884 -1.46 5.58 7.20
C ALA A 884 -2.42 5.20 6.04
N GLY A 885 -3.00 6.19 5.33
CA GLY A 885 -3.93 5.99 4.22
C GLY A 885 -5.36 6.51 4.49
N ASN A 886 -6.23 6.34 3.48
CA ASN A 886 -7.63 6.77 3.53
C ASN A 886 -8.48 5.73 4.27
N VAL A 887 -9.15 6.15 5.35
CA VAL A 887 -10.09 5.29 6.08
C VAL A 887 -11.49 5.87 5.99
N THR A 888 -12.46 4.99 5.71
CA THR A 888 -13.85 5.35 5.50
C THR A 888 -14.64 5.24 6.80
N GLY A 889 -15.21 6.35 7.27
CA GLY A 889 -16.01 6.45 8.49
C GLY A 889 -17.41 7.01 8.26
N THR A 890 -18.21 7.03 9.33
CA THR A 890 -19.57 7.58 9.32
C THR A 890 -19.65 8.74 10.30
N CYS A 891 -20.31 9.84 9.93
CA CYS A 891 -20.48 10.97 10.84
C CYS A 891 -21.40 10.60 12.02
N SER A 892 -21.03 10.97 13.25
CA SER A 892 -21.75 10.58 14.48
C SER A 892 -23.21 11.03 14.50
N CYS A 893 -23.54 12.14 13.83
CA CYS A 893 -24.92 12.64 13.68
C CYS A 893 -25.79 11.78 12.74
N CYS A 894 -25.19 10.84 12.01
CA CYS A 894 -25.84 9.91 11.09
C CYS A 894 -25.78 8.45 11.56
N ALA A 895 -25.02 8.15 12.63
CA ALA A 895 -24.89 6.81 13.17
C ALA A 895 -26.05 6.51 14.14
N ALA A 896 -26.70 5.35 14.00
CA ALA A 896 -27.75 4.93 14.92
C ALA A 896 -27.21 4.87 16.37
N GLY A 897 -27.72 5.73 17.24
CA GLY A 897 -27.28 5.86 18.64
C GLY A 897 -26.08 6.78 18.88
N GLY A 898 -25.53 7.44 17.86
CA GLY A 898 -24.52 8.48 18.02
C GLY A 898 -25.14 9.84 18.35
N ASN A 899 -24.42 10.71 19.06
CA ASN A 899 -24.80 12.11 19.21
C ASN A 899 -23.74 13.02 18.55
N ALA A 900 -24.00 14.33 18.52
CA ALA A 900 -23.08 15.30 17.92
C ALA A 900 -21.66 15.29 18.53
N THR A 901 -21.47 14.70 19.71
CA THR A 901 -20.24 14.76 20.50
C THR A 901 -19.59 13.40 20.78
N TYR A 902 -20.25 12.28 20.50
CA TYR A 902 -19.77 10.92 20.82
C TYR A 902 -20.25 9.88 19.80
N CYS A 903 -19.37 8.93 19.50
CA CYS A 903 -19.68 7.76 18.68
C CYS A 903 -20.34 6.63 19.50
N PRO A 904 -21.16 5.76 18.89
CA PRO A 904 -21.66 4.55 19.55
C PRO A 904 -20.50 3.69 20.06
N GLY A 905 -20.71 2.96 21.16
CA GLY A 905 -19.63 2.24 21.87
C GLY A 905 -18.82 1.24 21.04
N GLU A 906 -19.34 0.79 19.90
CA GLU A 906 -18.67 -0.14 18.99
C GLU A 906 -17.80 0.54 17.91
N MET A 907 -17.76 1.88 17.89
CA MET A 907 -16.97 2.67 16.93
C MET A 907 -15.86 3.44 17.66
N PHE A 908 -14.77 3.75 16.96
CA PHE A 908 -13.68 4.60 17.42
C PHE A 908 -14.00 6.06 17.07
N GLN A 909 -13.84 6.95 18.04
CA GLN A 909 -14.12 8.38 17.92
C GLN A 909 -12.85 9.12 17.46
N THR A 910 -12.93 9.81 16.33
CA THR A 910 -11.87 10.73 15.88
C THR A 910 -12.07 12.12 16.50
N ILE A 911 -11.02 12.94 16.46
CA ILE A 911 -11.09 14.37 16.84
C ILE A 911 -11.55 15.26 15.68
N THR A 912 -11.77 14.69 14.49
CA THR A 912 -12.07 15.43 13.27
C THR A 912 -13.57 15.68 13.14
N PRO A 913 -14.00 16.95 13.07
CA PRO A 913 -15.42 17.28 12.93
C PRO A 913 -15.92 16.92 11.52
N CYS A 914 -17.17 16.47 11.44
CA CYS A 914 -17.89 16.26 10.19
C CYS A 914 -19.19 17.05 10.22
N THR A 915 -19.65 17.54 9.06
CA THR A 915 -20.89 18.31 8.94
C THR A 915 -21.77 17.70 7.86
N ARG A 916 -23.02 17.40 8.20
CA ARG A 916 -24.02 16.90 7.23
C ARG A 916 -25.42 17.40 7.61
N GLU A 917 -26.17 17.89 6.63
CA GLU A 917 -27.55 18.40 6.82
C GLU A 917 -27.69 19.41 7.97
N ASN A 918 -26.78 20.39 8.04
CA ASN A 918 -26.73 21.42 9.08
C ASN A 918 -26.52 20.91 10.52
N LYS A 919 -26.01 19.68 10.69
CA LYS A 919 -25.60 19.12 11.98
C LYS A 919 -24.10 18.83 11.98
N THR A 920 -23.40 19.35 12.98
CA THR A 920 -21.98 19.06 13.24
C THR A 920 -21.87 17.82 14.13
N GLY A 921 -21.05 16.87 13.72
CA GLY A 921 -20.71 15.66 14.46
C GLY A 921 -19.20 15.39 14.40
N ILE A 922 -18.80 14.18 14.75
CA ILE A 922 -17.42 13.69 14.68
C ILE A 922 -17.36 12.39 13.89
N ILE A 923 -16.24 12.09 13.24
CA ILE A 923 -16.14 10.88 12.41
C ILE A 923 -16.01 9.64 13.32
N CYS A 924 -16.89 8.67 13.10
CA CYS A 924 -16.91 7.37 13.77
C CYS A 924 -16.38 6.28 12.84
N LEU A 925 -15.33 5.59 13.28
CA LEU A 925 -14.71 4.50 12.53
C LEU A 925 -15.17 3.15 13.10
N PRO A 926 -15.66 2.19 12.28
CA PRO A 926 -15.98 0.86 12.78
C PRO A 926 -14.71 0.15 13.27
N ARG A 927 -14.75 -0.43 14.47
CA ARG A 927 -13.59 -1.11 15.09
C ARG A 927 -13.05 -2.27 14.25
N THR A 928 -13.87 -2.86 13.37
CA THR A 928 -13.46 -3.90 12.41
C THR A 928 -12.60 -3.37 11.26
N GLY A 929 -12.71 -2.08 10.91
CA GLY A 929 -11.90 -1.43 9.87
C GLY A 929 -10.45 -1.13 10.30
N LEU A 930 -10.16 -1.14 11.60
CA LEU A 930 -8.82 -0.91 12.15
C LEU A 930 -8.03 -2.22 12.36
N CYS A 931 -8.69 -3.38 12.30
CA CYS A 931 -8.12 -4.69 12.64
C CYS A 931 -8.56 -5.80 11.67
N SER A 932 -8.31 -5.66 10.36
CA SER A 932 -8.40 -6.81 9.45
C SER A 932 -7.12 -7.65 9.59
N GLY A 933 -7.24 -8.88 10.06
CA GLY A 933 -6.14 -9.82 10.29
C GLY A 933 -5.44 -10.33 9.02
N THR A 934 -4.90 -9.42 8.22
CA THR A 934 -4.01 -9.74 7.10
C THR A 934 -2.63 -9.19 7.37
N VAL A 935 -1.59 -9.92 6.94
CA VAL A 935 -0.17 -9.54 7.07
C VAL A 935 0.20 -8.20 6.37
N ASN A 936 -0.77 -7.57 5.69
CA ASN A 936 -0.63 -6.32 4.94
C ASN A 936 -1.56 -5.19 5.46
N GLY A 937 -2.17 -5.33 6.65
CA GLY A 937 -2.98 -4.27 7.24
C GLY A 937 -2.16 -3.03 7.60
N PRO A 938 -2.78 -1.83 7.71
CA PRO A 938 -2.07 -0.55 7.90
C PRO A 938 -1.18 -0.51 9.17
N CYS A 939 -1.43 -1.35 10.16
CA CYS A 939 -0.58 -1.48 11.35
C CYS A 939 0.69 -2.36 11.16
N ALA A 940 0.82 -3.08 10.04
CA ALA A 940 2.00 -3.90 9.74
C ALA A 940 3.18 -3.08 9.18
N GLY A 941 2.92 -1.91 8.59
CA GLY A 941 3.93 -1.07 7.94
C GLY A 941 4.78 -0.21 8.89
N THR A 942 4.40 -0.07 10.16
CA THR A 942 5.02 0.90 11.10
C THR A 942 5.95 0.28 12.15
N GLY A 943 6.20 -1.03 12.10
CA GLY A 943 7.22 -1.67 12.94
C GLY A 943 6.92 -1.75 14.45
N GLN A 944 5.64 -1.71 14.87
CA GLN A 944 5.23 -1.93 16.26
C GLN A 944 4.86 -3.41 16.49
N CYS A 945 5.57 -4.11 17.39
CA CYS A 945 5.27 -5.51 17.72
C CYS A 945 3.87 -5.68 18.34
N GLN A 946 3.13 -6.68 17.88
CA GLN A 946 1.79 -7.04 18.35
C GLN A 946 1.83 -7.76 19.72
N CYS A 947 1.11 -7.23 20.70
CA CYS A 947 0.61 -8.00 21.85
C CYS A 947 -0.90 -8.13 21.71
N PHE A 948 -1.41 -9.35 21.54
CA PHE A 948 -2.85 -9.60 21.47
C PHE A 948 -3.44 -9.62 22.88
N ALA A 949 -4.46 -8.79 23.15
CA ALA A 949 -5.32 -8.97 24.30
C ALA A 949 -6.39 -10.03 23.96
N THR A 950 -6.36 -11.17 24.65
CA THR A 950 -7.53 -12.04 24.75
C THR A 950 -8.21 -11.82 26.09
N LYS A 951 -9.45 -12.30 26.25
CA LYS A 951 -10.27 -12.14 27.47
C LYS A 951 -9.62 -12.70 28.75
N GLY A 952 -8.45 -13.36 28.65
CA GLY A 952 -7.65 -13.89 29.77
C GLY A 952 -6.28 -13.24 29.99
N GLY A 953 -5.96 -12.10 29.38
CA GLY A 953 -4.66 -11.42 29.49
C GLY A 953 -3.80 -11.52 28.21
N ALA A 954 -2.86 -10.57 28.04
CA ALA A 954 -1.99 -10.51 26.86
C ALA A 954 -0.79 -11.48 26.98
N ASN A 955 -0.43 -12.15 25.88
CA ASN A 955 0.63 -13.16 25.84
C ASN A 955 1.68 -12.84 24.75
N CYS A 956 2.95 -12.74 25.13
CA CYS A 956 4.08 -12.53 24.21
C CYS A 956 4.70 -13.87 23.81
N LYS A 957 4.28 -14.45 22.67
CA LYS A 957 4.89 -15.68 22.13
C LYS A 957 5.92 -15.34 21.06
N ALA A 958 7.05 -16.06 21.04
CA ALA A 958 8.13 -15.88 20.07
C ALA A 958 7.63 -15.98 18.61
N ASN A 959 6.65 -16.85 18.37
CA ASN A 959 6.04 -17.10 17.05
C ASN A 959 5.30 -15.88 16.48
N ASN A 960 5.00 -14.88 17.32
CA ASN A 960 4.34 -13.64 16.91
C ASN A 960 5.33 -12.54 16.52
N MET A 961 6.65 -12.82 16.54
CA MET A 961 7.70 -11.91 16.08
C MET A 961 8.18 -12.32 14.69
N TYR A 962 8.37 -11.32 13.81
CA TYR A 962 8.80 -11.54 12.42
C TYR A 962 10.20 -12.17 12.31
N ASN A 963 11.08 -11.93 13.29
CA ASN A 963 12.38 -12.60 13.43
C ASN A 963 12.79 -12.70 14.92
N TRP A 964 12.90 -13.93 15.43
CA TRP A 964 13.40 -14.19 16.78
C TRP A 964 14.93 -14.33 16.77
N PRO A 965 15.70 -13.56 17.57
CA PRO A 965 17.15 -13.70 17.63
C PRO A 965 17.55 -15.08 18.12
N SER A 966 18.42 -15.78 17.40
CA SER A 966 18.89 -17.13 17.76
C SER A 966 19.68 -17.18 19.08
N GLU A 967 20.05 -16.03 19.63
CA GLU A 967 20.83 -15.87 20.86
C GLU A 967 19.97 -15.90 22.14
N LEU A 968 18.63 -15.90 22.02
CA LEU A 968 17.70 -15.91 23.16
C LEU A 968 16.98 -17.25 23.28
N ASP A 969 17.04 -17.87 24.46
CA ASP A 969 16.37 -19.13 24.78
C ASP A 969 14.85 -18.92 24.90
N ILE A 970 14.10 -19.62 24.05
CA ILE A 970 12.63 -19.56 23.98
C ILE A 970 11.97 -19.97 25.29
N ASN A 971 12.66 -20.76 26.12
CA ASN A 971 12.15 -21.25 27.40
C ASN A 971 12.19 -20.20 28.53
N GLN A 972 12.81 -19.04 28.30
CA GLN A 972 12.81 -17.93 29.27
C GLN A 972 11.47 -17.17 29.31
N LEU A 973 10.61 -17.35 28.30
CA LEU A 973 9.23 -16.89 28.28
C LEU A 973 8.34 -18.01 28.85
N GLY A 974 8.28 -18.14 30.18
CA GLY A 974 7.44 -19.14 30.82
C GLY A 974 5.97 -19.09 30.37
N ASP A 975 5.30 -20.24 30.35
CA ASP A 975 3.89 -20.38 29.98
C ASP A 975 2.97 -19.61 30.94
N GLY A 976 2.72 -18.34 30.63
CA GLY A 976 1.71 -17.52 31.29
C GLY A 976 2.20 -16.75 32.52
N GLY A 977 2.79 -15.58 32.28
CA GLY A 977 2.97 -14.52 33.27
C GLY A 977 2.84 -13.17 32.58
N GLY A 978 1.93 -12.32 33.07
CA GLY A 978 1.50 -11.07 32.41
C GLY A 978 2.63 -10.09 32.09
N CYS A 979 2.31 -9.09 31.26
CA CYS A 979 3.22 -8.08 30.68
C CYS A 979 4.36 -7.60 31.60
N ALA A 980 5.49 -8.31 31.59
CA ALA A 980 6.75 -7.78 32.08
C ALA A 980 7.30 -6.83 31.01
N GLU A 981 6.80 -5.59 31.03
CA GLU A 981 7.08 -4.52 30.06
C GLU A 981 8.59 -4.32 29.78
N ASN A 982 9.44 -4.64 30.75
CA ASN A 982 10.90 -4.54 30.64
C ASN A 982 11.52 -5.54 29.65
N LEU A 983 10.97 -6.75 29.53
CA LEU A 983 11.54 -7.78 28.64
C LEU A 983 11.22 -7.46 27.17
N CYS A 984 9.98 -7.04 26.88
CA CYS A 984 9.59 -6.61 25.54
C CYS A 984 10.30 -5.33 25.09
N LYS A 985 10.50 -4.36 25.99
CA LYS A 985 11.31 -3.16 25.70
C LYS A 985 12.78 -3.50 25.45
N ALA A 986 13.35 -4.46 26.18
CA ALA A 986 14.74 -4.89 26.00
C ALA A 986 14.97 -5.58 24.65
N VAL A 987 14.03 -6.41 24.19
CA VAL A 987 14.11 -7.07 22.88
C VAL A 987 13.91 -6.05 21.75
N ALA A 988 12.94 -5.14 21.87
CA ALA A 988 12.70 -4.09 20.88
C ALA A 988 13.88 -3.14 20.74
N SER A 989 14.51 -2.70 21.85
CA SER A 989 15.64 -1.77 21.78
C SER A 989 16.88 -2.37 21.12
N LYS A 990 17.11 -3.69 21.28
CA LYS A 990 18.18 -4.41 20.57
C LYS A 990 17.97 -4.52 19.07
N GLN A 991 16.73 -4.36 18.59
CA GLN A 991 16.40 -4.32 17.16
C GLN A 991 16.26 -2.88 16.62
N GLY A 992 16.58 -1.86 17.44
CA GLY A 992 16.43 -0.45 17.05
C GLY A 992 14.99 0.05 17.03
N LEU A 993 14.07 -0.67 17.70
CA LEU A 993 12.63 -0.40 17.74
C LEU A 993 12.17 0.00 19.15
N SER A 994 11.02 0.66 19.23
CA SER A 994 10.36 0.99 20.51
C SER A 994 9.07 0.19 20.68
N ALA A 995 8.89 -0.48 21.82
CA ALA A 995 7.63 -1.14 22.17
C ALA A 995 6.87 -0.31 23.23
N SER A 996 5.58 -0.08 22.99
CA SER A 996 4.66 0.58 23.93
C SER A 996 3.38 -0.23 24.06
N CYS A 997 3.01 -0.61 25.29
CA CYS A 997 1.71 -1.21 25.56
C CYS A 997 0.61 -0.13 25.50
N CYS A 998 -0.49 -0.40 24.79
CA CYS A 998 -1.66 0.48 24.79
C CYS A 998 -2.21 0.65 26.23
N PRO A 999 -2.49 1.88 26.67
CA PRO A 999 -3.04 2.12 28.00
C PRO A 999 -4.55 1.87 27.99
N LEU A 1000 -5.01 0.95 28.84
CA LEU A 1000 -6.33 1.06 29.46
C LEU A 1000 -6.12 1.13 30.97
N PRO A 1001 -6.87 1.98 31.70
CA PRO A 1001 -6.80 2.04 33.15
C PRO A 1001 -7.50 0.81 33.73
N CYS A 1002 -6.80 0.08 34.60
CA CYS A 1002 -7.42 -0.88 35.49
C CYS A 1002 -8.39 -0.14 36.42
N ALA A 1003 -9.69 -0.31 36.19
CA ALA A 1003 -10.70 0.08 37.16
C ALA A 1003 -10.58 -0.83 38.39
N SER A 1004 -10.15 -0.23 39.49
CA SER A 1004 -10.23 -0.74 40.85
C SER A 1004 -11.69 -0.95 41.29
N GLY A 1005 -12.03 -2.12 41.83
CA GLY A 1005 -13.08 -2.23 42.85
C GLY A 1005 -13.97 -3.48 42.88
N ARG A 1006 -13.78 -4.29 43.95
CA ARG A 1006 -14.67 -5.30 44.61
C ARG A 1006 -14.85 -6.62 43.86
N LYS A 1007 -14.56 -7.79 44.42
CA LYS A 1007 -14.38 -8.29 45.81
C LYS A 1007 -13.19 -9.23 45.84
#